data_AF-A0A7S3KVM5-F1
#
_entry.id   AF-A0A7S3KVM5-F1
#
_cell.length_a   1.000
_cell.length_b   1.000
_cell.length_c   1.000
_cell.angle_alpha   90.00
_cell.angle_beta   90.00
_cell.angle_gamma   90.00
#
_symmetry.space_group_name_H-M   'P 1'
#
loop_
_entity.id
_entity.type
_entity.pdbx_description
1 polymer ?
#
loop_
_entity_poly.entity_id
_entity_poly.type
_entity_poly.pdbx_seq_one_letter_code
_entity_poly.pdbx_strand_id
1 'polypeptide(L)'
;MLPSDDKDYLNISVVIQGTLPTPRIPNNHHKKKQQSGKQRNNHKHHTNFFKASGILYNNNKMQVTNGSLRAAATQTGTTRDAKQQQHHRDGSMVIWKALRIVLLDFPLALLFATLLSVYAIRNIYQDLYVPLMDRATRTDADLDSEFTYYHRYCTEADLTTTNIHDLVANPKAPVAQGVQQMMEHGAVVIRDLLSQDTVQRLRAYAVYRNTHIPDEEVYPVSQGHNRMSFGYDATENPIVVQALKELSNNRYLKQLLAEILGDPDPASSEITTITAYYNAPPQAWHSDTKEDGNALKYARTYSHSYSLFLPLQNTTKPMGMTDLCPGTHYCGNDLSAMCEMNKMSLADADPSGPHFKAGDGALLNQIVWHRGAAHKDPNSLERIVFIVSFLARPDVTRDPRQLSRGTYFHQKWNMWGHTWKDLMDPMRSMQKPFSYLRCLSLWKPPTHNWGYDLITSGFMRFSNEQLDDAAISTRLWPRLDQIHFPEWLRSDVPDEYELGQKHSWKFFLEGTMDRTMVFLREVFLKSHALYIGVCVLVAVVRYLIIRRSPGEALEAVMAPIWRLSTTHFTAVICVFFTWSHIRNSRWGRAVLKGQALMRPFPKVTMSKSEELTLVSDGPTTFPANNDVLFGTRYDAKFLGMYEDYLHWHKGNKPYNRAIQANAPFYESYQRLPAEFDARLLENTIGSVEKTKGRFLQQDYRTGSWHVLSAEEIEAHVRRDLAYAAVPVKAALRTTLRRMIALGRFAFGRETILMRKGVVYLHLLEKRLTEKSVTVPAKEESFKVEMVVGRPNLVLLPTGKPKETYVPAHRRGPYLSDEREEEEPFPVGSTVYVEGYARGQEGWDRGEVMSISKNGDFTLALESGFNRRGIPRTKIHKYNPTTEGDIVEGCFEEGLEDCYTGVVTSVAPDGSVSIEFEDGDFIPRHPNFLYYTPPFEYVPPER
;
A
#
# COMPACT_ATOMS: atom_id res chain seq x y z
N MET A 1 -52.11 -9.34 -2.27
CA MET A 1 -53.30 -8.50 -2.39
C MET A 1 -52.86 -7.10 -2.80
N LEU A 2 -53.50 -6.57 -3.83
CA LEU A 2 -53.24 -5.35 -4.65
C LEU A 2 -53.30 -4.00 -3.86
N PRO A 3 -53.14 -2.80 -4.47
CA PRO A 3 -52.00 -2.23 -5.23
C PRO A 3 -51.85 -0.67 -5.04
N SER A 4 -50.84 -0.03 -5.66
CA SER A 4 -50.90 1.28 -6.38
C SER A 4 -49.47 1.83 -6.57
N ASP A 5 -48.93 1.89 -7.79
CA ASP A 5 -48.97 3.05 -8.71
C ASP A 5 -48.68 4.40 -8.02
N ASP A 6 -47.49 4.94 -8.28
CA ASP A 6 -47.33 6.38 -8.55
C ASP A 6 -46.08 6.63 -9.40
N LYS A 7 -46.32 7.10 -10.62
CA LYS A 7 -45.36 7.73 -11.52
C LYS A 7 -45.58 9.22 -11.38
N ASP A 8 -44.59 9.97 -10.91
CA ASP A 8 -44.59 11.42 -11.09
C ASP A 8 -43.24 11.92 -11.63
N TYR A 9 -43.35 12.56 -12.80
CA TYR A 9 -42.33 13.30 -13.51
C TYR A 9 -42.14 14.67 -12.84
N LEU A 10 -40.93 14.98 -12.38
CA LEU A 10 -40.55 16.33 -11.97
C LEU A 10 -39.76 17.03 -13.08
N ASN A 11 -40.50 17.75 -13.93
CA ASN A 11 -40.01 18.87 -14.73
C ASN A 11 -39.71 20.05 -13.79
N ILE A 12 -38.47 20.51 -13.73
CA ILE A 12 -38.14 21.81 -13.14
C ILE A 12 -37.58 22.73 -14.22
N SER A 13 -38.44 23.67 -14.64
CA SER A 13 -38.09 24.85 -15.41
C SER A 13 -37.47 25.88 -14.45
N VAL A 14 -36.28 26.40 -14.76
CA VAL A 14 -35.68 27.53 -14.02
C VAL A 14 -35.60 28.73 -14.95
N VAL A 15 -36.48 29.71 -14.71
CA VAL A 15 -36.29 31.10 -15.13
C VAL A 15 -36.74 31.97 -13.95
N ILE A 16 -35.85 32.82 -13.44
CA ILE A 16 -35.97 34.29 -13.40
C ILE A 16 -34.94 34.88 -12.40
N GLN A 17 -34.13 35.79 -12.96
CA GLN A 17 -33.57 37.05 -12.44
C GLN A 17 -33.36 37.24 -10.92
N GLY A 18 -32.13 37.63 -10.57
CA GLY A 18 -31.81 38.27 -9.29
C GLY A 18 -30.45 38.93 -9.31
N THR A 19 -30.44 40.26 -9.27
CA THR A 19 -29.29 41.19 -9.27
C THR A 19 -28.35 41.01 -8.07
N LEU A 20 -27.04 41.08 -8.32
CA LEU A 20 -25.96 41.06 -7.34
C LEU A 20 -25.90 42.36 -6.49
N PRO A 21 -25.69 42.28 -5.16
CA PRO A 21 -25.12 43.37 -4.39
C PRO A 21 -23.62 43.15 -4.15
N THR A 22 -22.83 44.17 -4.50
CA THR A 22 -21.42 44.36 -4.11
C THR A 22 -21.27 44.49 -2.58
N PRO A 23 -20.27 43.86 -1.94
CA PRO A 23 -20.00 44.10 -0.52
C PRO A 23 -19.19 45.38 -0.31
N ARG A 24 -19.71 46.28 0.52
CA ARG A 24 -18.99 47.42 1.11
C ARG A 24 -18.07 46.94 2.23
N ILE A 25 -16.81 47.34 2.17
CA ILE A 25 -15.80 47.19 3.22
C ILE A 25 -16.04 48.28 4.28
N PRO A 26 -16.09 47.98 5.60
CA PRO A 26 -15.99 49.00 6.62
C PRO A 26 -14.51 49.28 6.96
N ASN A 27 -14.09 50.52 6.71
CA ASN A 27 -12.93 51.12 7.33
C ASN A 27 -13.16 51.24 8.84
N ASN A 28 -12.26 50.70 9.67
CA ASN A 28 -12.11 51.16 11.04
C ASN A 28 -10.65 51.44 11.38
N HIS A 29 -10.42 52.71 11.71
CA HIS A 29 -9.22 53.25 12.29
C HIS A 29 -8.93 52.63 13.65
N HIS A 30 -7.70 52.14 13.87
CA HIS A 30 -7.02 52.39 15.15
C HIS A 30 -5.51 52.47 14.97
N LYS A 31 -4.98 53.64 15.32
CA LYS A 31 -3.56 53.95 15.53
C LYS A 31 -2.99 53.10 16.67
N LYS A 32 -1.80 52.50 16.49
CA LYS A 32 -0.71 52.53 17.48
C LYS A 32 0.64 52.07 16.90
N LYS A 33 1.56 53.04 16.87
CA LYS A 33 3.02 53.03 17.09
C LYS A 33 3.88 51.81 16.70
N GLN A 34 4.77 52.08 15.74
CA GLN A 34 6.23 51.94 15.77
C GLN A 34 6.84 50.79 16.60
N GLN A 35 7.55 49.88 15.92
CA GLN A 35 9.01 49.83 16.02
C GLN A 35 9.63 49.06 14.84
N SER A 36 10.78 49.56 14.42
CA SER A 36 11.55 49.26 13.22
C SER A 36 12.41 48.02 13.36
N GLY A 37 12.45 47.19 12.31
CA GLY A 37 13.44 46.15 12.09
C GLY A 37 13.70 46.00 10.60
N LYS A 38 14.51 46.90 10.04
CA LYS A 38 15.04 46.84 8.67
C LYS A 38 16.03 45.66 8.59
N GLN A 39 15.82 44.72 7.68
CA GLN A 39 16.93 44.13 6.94
C GLN A 39 16.50 43.80 5.50
N ARG A 40 17.14 44.50 4.58
CA ARG A 40 17.14 44.27 3.14
C ARG A 40 17.84 42.95 2.85
N ASN A 41 17.35 42.17 1.90
CA ASN A 41 18.21 41.66 0.83
C ASN A 41 17.36 41.30 -0.40
N ASN A 42 17.57 42.09 -1.46
CA ASN A 42 17.11 41.86 -2.81
C ASN A 42 18.03 40.84 -3.48
N HIS A 43 17.50 39.73 -3.97
CA HIS A 43 18.08 38.99 -5.11
C HIS A 43 16.95 38.68 -6.10
N LYS A 44 16.85 39.52 -7.14
CA LYS A 44 16.09 39.23 -8.35
C LYS A 44 17.03 38.50 -9.31
N HIS A 45 16.81 37.21 -9.54
CA HIS A 45 17.34 36.54 -10.70
C HIS A 45 16.41 36.78 -11.90
N HIS A 46 16.97 37.37 -12.94
CA HIS A 46 16.42 37.42 -14.28
C HIS A 46 16.51 36.04 -14.93
N THR A 47 15.37 35.51 -15.39
CA THR A 47 15.33 34.48 -16.44
C THR A 47 14.20 34.85 -17.41
N ASN A 48 14.56 35.57 -18.47
CA ASN A 48 13.74 35.77 -19.66
C ASN A 48 14.09 34.66 -20.67
N PHE A 49 13.23 33.65 -20.85
CA PHE A 49 13.19 32.84 -22.07
C PHE A 49 11.85 32.10 -22.15
N PHE A 50 10.96 32.58 -23.03
CA PHE A 50 10.10 31.83 -23.97
C PHE A 50 9.08 32.81 -24.57
N LYS A 51 9.30 33.23 -25.82
CA LYS A 51 8.25 33.79 -26.67
C LYS A 51 7.52 32.61 -27.31
N ALA A 52 6.28 32.38 -26.91
CA ALA A 52 5.33 31.55 -27.65
C ALA A 52 4.15 32.43 -28.05
N SER A 53 3.91 32.42 -29.36
CA SER A 53 2.76 32.86 -30.13
C SER A 53 1.42 32.91 -29.38
N GLY A 54 0.91 34.13 -29.19
CA GLY A 54 -0.48 34.41 -28.88
C GLY A 54 -1.26 34.69 -30.16
N ILE A 55 -2.12 33.75 -30.56
CA ILE A 55 -3.22 33.98 -31.49
C ILE A 55 -4.32 34.67 -30.68
N LEU A 56 -4.62 35.94 -31.00
CA LEU A 56 -5.78 36.64 -30.47
C LEU A 56 -6.80 36.85 -31.58
N TYR A 57 -8.00 36.41 -31.26
CA TYR A 57 -9.22 36.58 -32.03
C TYR A 57 -9.56 38.07 -32.18
N ASN A 58 -10.15 38.33 -33.33
CA ASN A 58 -10.57 39.60 -33.88
C ASN A 58 -11.80 40.16 -33.15
N ASN A 59 -11.86 41.49 -32.96
CA ASN A 59 -13.10 42.28 -33.07
C ASN A 59 -12.77 43.77 -32.96
N ASN A 60 -12.84 44.51 -34.07
CA ASN A 60 -13.71 45.69 -34.15
C ASN A 60 -13.80 46.23 -35.57
N LYS A 61 -15.04 46.43 -36.00
CA LYS A 61 -15.47 47.25 -37.14
C LYS A 61 -14.99 48.70 -36.94
N MET A 62 -14.53 49.33 -38.03
CA MET A 62 -14.92 50.70 -38.31
C MET A 62 -14.78 51.01 -39.81
N GLN A 63 -15.83 51.60 -40.37
CA GLN A 63 -15.96 52.08 -41.74
C GLN A 63 -15.06 53.31 -41.96
N VAL A 64 -14.41 53.39 -43.13
CA VAL A 64 -14.16 54.66 -43.82
C VAL A 64 -14.31 54.44 -45.32
N THR A 65 -15.23 55.21 -45.89
CA THR A 65 -15.56 55.39 -47.31
C THR A 65 -14.53 56.28 -48.01
N ASN A 66 -14.21 55.95 -49.27
CA ASN A 66 -13.92 56.83 -50.43
C ASN A 66 -13.47 55.90 -51.56
N GLY A 67 -14.01 55.86 -52.77
CA GLY A 67 -14.52 56.95 -53.59
C GLY A 67 -13.69 56.95 -54.89
N SER A 68 -14.07 56.12 -55.87
CA SER A 68 -13.57 56.22 -57.24
C SER A 68 -14.56 55.60 -58.22
N LEU A 69 -15.42 56.47 -58.75
CA LEU A 69 -16.20 56.28 -59.97
C LEU A 69 -15.25 56.06 -61.16
N ARG A 70 -15.46 54.98 -61.92
CA ARG A 70 -15.29 55.01 -63.38
C ARG A 70 -16.09 53.91 -64.08
N ALA A 71 -17.01 54.41 -64.91
CA ALA A 71 -17.52 53.87 -66.17
C ALA A 71 -18.00 52.42 -66.21
N ALA A 72 -19.33 52.31 -66.23
CA ALA A 72 -20.09 51.18 -66.72
C ALA A 72 -19.81 50.93 -68.22
N ALA A 73 -19.58 49.67 -68.56
CA ALA A 73 -19.87 49.10 -69.87
C ALA A 73 -20.45 47.70 -69.67
N THR A 74 -21.77 47.66 -69.61
CA THR A 74 -22.66 46.64 -70.21
C THR A 74 -22.07 45.24 -70.47
N GLN A 75 -22.04 44.39 -69.44
CA GLN A 75 -22.12 42.92 -69.55
C GLN A 75 -22.96 42.38 -68.37
N THR A 76 -24.24 42.74 -68.34
CA THR A 76 -25.21 42.27 -67.35
C THR A 76 -26.02 41.13 -67.95
N GLY A 77 -25.77 39.90 -67.51
CA GLY A 77 -26.63 38.75 -67.83
C GLY A 77 -26.17 37.40 -67.30
N THR A 78 -24.87 37.10 -67.27
CA THR A 78 -24.40 35.70 -67.07
C THR A 78 -23.46 35.45 -65.90
N THR A 79 -22.99 36.48 -65.20
CA THR A 79 -21.98 36.33 -64.11
C THR A 79 -22.57 36.25 -62.70
N ARG A 80 -23.84 36.64 -62.50
CA ARG A 80 -24.52 36.56 -61.19
C ARG A 80 -24.92 35.12 -60.86
N ASP A 81 -25.42 34.39 -61.85
CA ASP A 81 -25.76 32.97 -61.71
C ASP A 81 -24.51 32.09 -61.53
N ALA A 82 -23.38 32.45 -62.17
CA ALA A 82 -22.13 31.74 -61.99
C ALA A 82 -21.58 31.86 -60.55
N LYS A 83 -21.65 33.04 -59.93
CA LYS A 83 -21.26 33.22 -58.51
C LYS A 83 -22.21 32.54 -57.54
N GLN A 84 -23.51 32.51 -57.84
CA GLN A 84 -24.51 31.85 -56.99
C GLN A 84 -24.39 30.31 -57.08
N GLN A 85 -24.12 29.77 -58.27
CA GLN A 85 -23.79 28.35 -58.45
C GLN A 85 -22.47 27.96 -57.79
N GLN A 86 -21.47 28.86 -57.78
CA GLN A 86 -20.20 28.61 -57.12
C GLN A 86 -20.36 28.58 -55.59
N HIS A 87 -21.14 29.49 -55.00
CA HIS A 87 -21.47 29.44 -53.57
C HIS A 87 -22.23 28.18 -53.15
N HIS A 88 -23.17 27.69 -53.97
CA HIS A 88 -23.84 26.41 -53.71
C HIS A 88 -22.90 25.20 -53.81
N ARG A 89 -21.95 25.22 -54.76
CA ARG A 89 -20.91 24.18 -54.88
C ARG A 89 -19.96 24.18 -53.69
N ASP A 90 -19.55 25.36 -53.21
CA ASP A 90 -18.66 25.47 -52.06
C ASP A 90 -19.35 25.01 -50.75
N GLY A 91 -20.63 25.36 -50.55
CA GLY A 91 -21.40 24.90 -49.40
C GLY A 91 -21.56 23.37 -49.33
N SER A 92 -21.90 22.73 -50.46
CA SER A 92 -22.00 21.27 -50.53
C SER A 92 -20.66 20.56 -50.29
N MET A 93 -19.54 21.13 -50.76
CA MET A 93 -18.21 20.58 -50.50
C MET A 93 -17.82 20.61 -49.02
N VAL A 94 -18.22 21.64 -48.27
CA VAL A 94 -17.93 21.73 -46.83
C VAL A 94 -18.69 20.66 -46.06
N ILE A 95 -19.98 20.45 -46.36
CA ILE A 95 -20.81 19.42 -45.71
C ILE A 95 -20.25 18.02 -45.99
N TRP A 96 -19.87 17.72 -47.24
CA TRP A 96 -19.26 16.44 -47.60
C TRP A 96 -17.92 16.20 -46.90
N LYS A 97 -17.08 17.23 -46.77
CA LYS A 97 -15.81 17.14 -46.01
C LYS A 97 -16.08 16.88 -44.53
N ALA A 98 -17.05 17.57 -43.92
CA ALA A 98 -17.42 17.35 -42.53
C ALA A 98 -17.97 15.94 -42.29
N LEU A 99 -18.91 15.48 -43.12
CA LEU A 99 -19.47 14.13 -43.04
C LEU A 99 -18.39 13.06 -43.20
N ARG A 100 -17.46 13.22 -44.15
CA ARG A 100 -16.34 12.31 -44.31
C ARG A 100 -15.45 12.27 -43.07
N ILE A 101 -15.10 13.44 -42.51
CA ILE A 101 -14.26 13.52 -41.32
C ILE A 101 -14.95 12.79 -40.16
N VAL A 102 -16.23 13.06 -39.93
CA VAL A 102 -16.99 12.48 -38.81
C VAL A 102 -17.26 10.98 -38.98
N LEU A 103 -17.59 10.54 -40.20
CA LEU A 103 -18.04 9.16 -40.44
C LEU A 103 -16.90 8.21 -40.80
N LEU A 104 -15.76 8.70 -41.29
CA LEU A 104 -14.66 7.85 -41.77
C LEU A 104 -13.33 8.20 -41.11
N ASP A 105 -12.86 9.44 -41.26
CA ASP A 105 -11.48 9.78 -40.85
C ASP A 105 -11.35 9.76 -39.30
N PHE A 106 -12.35 10.25 -38.57
CA PHE A 106 -12.36 10.28 -37.10
C PHE A 106 -12.52 8.88 -36.49
N PRO A 107 -13.44 8.00 -36.93
CA PRO A 107 -13.50 6.63 -36.45
C PRO A 107 -12.23 5.83 -36.71
N LEU A 108 -11.58 5.99 -37.88
CA LEU A 108 -10.30 5.33 -38.17
C LEU A 108 -9.17 5.87 -37.29
N ALA A 109 -9.11 7.19 -37.08
CA ALA A 109 -8.15 7.80 -36.17
C ALA A 109 -8.37 7.35 -34.72
N LEU A 110 -9.62 7.25 -34.27
CA LEU A 110 -9.98 6.76 -32.94
C LEU A 110 -9.60 5.28 -32.78
N LEU A 111 -9.93 4.44 -33.77
CA LEU A 111 -9.57 3.03 -33.77
C LEU A 111 -8.04 2.83 -33.70
N PHE A 112 -7.29 3.62 -34.47
CA PHE A 112 -5.82 3.59 -34.43
C PHE A 112 -5.26 4.09 -33.10
N ALA A 113 -5.80 5.20 -32.57
CA ALA A 113 -5.42 5.72 -31.26
C ALA A 113 -5.69 4.68 -30.16
N THR A 114 -6.84 4.00 -30.19
CA THR A 114 -7.18 2.92 -29.26
C THR A 114 -6.22 1.74 -29.39
N LEU A 115 -5.89 1.30 -30.61
CA LEU A 115 -4.89 0.25 -30.85
C LEU A 115 -3.51 0.63 -30.25
N LEU A 116 -3.06 1.86 -30.52
CA LEU A 116 -1.81 2.38 -29.95
C LEU A 116 -1.87 2.51 -28.43
N SER A 117 -3.00 2.93 -27.87
CA SER A 117 -3.20 3.01 -26.42
C SER A 117 -3.14 1.63 -25.77
N VAL A 118 -3.81 0.61 -26.32
CA VAL A 118 -3.72 -0.76 -25.82
C VAL A 118 -2.27 -1.28 -25.94
N TYR A 119 -1.57 -0.95 -27.02
CA TYR A 119 -0.15 -1.27 -27.15
C TYR A 119 0.71 -0.60 -26.07
N ALA A 120 0.51 0.69 -25.81
CA ALA A 120 1.22 1.40 -24.76
C ALA A 120 0.89 0.86 -23.36
N ILE A 121 -0.38 0.57 -23.08
CA ILE A 121 -0.84 -0.02 -21.82
C ILE A 121 -0.19 -1.39 -21.61
N ARG A 122 -0.16 -2.25 -22.63
CA ARG A 122 0.52 -3.55 -22.57
C ARG A 122 2.01 -3.41 -22.26
N ASN A 123 2.72 -2.49 -22.92
CA ASN A 123 4.14 -2.26 -22.63
C ASN A 123 4.34 -1.68 -21.22
N ILE A 124 3.50 -0.76 -20.77
CA ILE A 124 3.54 -0.25 -19.38
C ILE A 124 3.30 -1.40 -18.40
N TYR A 125 2.35 -2.28 -18.70
CA TYR A 125 2.06 -3.44 -17.89
C TYR A 125 3.25 -4.38 -17.80
N GLN A 126 3.83 -4.79 -18.93
CA GLN A 126 4.97 -5.70 -18.96
C GLN A 126 6.26 -5.09 -18.40
N ASP A 127 6.58 -3.84 -18.75
CA ASP A 127 7.83 -3.19 -18.34
C ASP A 127 7.79 -2.67 -16.90
N LEU A 128 6.62 -2.25 -16.43
CA LEU A 128 6.48 -1.56 -15.14
C LEU A 128 5.63 -2.37 -14.14
N TYR A 129 4.41 -2.74 -14.50
CA TYR A 129 3.51 -3.37 -13.52
C TYR A 129 3.90 -4.81 -13.18
N VAL A 130 4.29 -5.64 -14.14
CA VAL A 130 4.72 -7.01 -13.86
C VAL A 130 5.94 -7.03 -12.92
N PRO A 131 7.05 -6.29 -13.17
CA PRO A 131 8.15 -6.22 -12.22
C PRO A 131 7.77 -5.60 -10.88
N LEU A 132 6.77 -4.72 -10.84
CA LEU A 132 6.26 -4.16 -9.58
C LEU A 132 5.47 -5.23 -8.81
N MET A 133 4.62 -5.99 -9.50
CA MET A 133 3.85 -7.10 -8.94
C MET A 133 4.79 -8.16 -8.38
N ASP A 134 5.75 -8.62 -9.18
CA ASP A 134 6.71 -9.66 -8.78
C ASP A 134 7.52 -9.24 -7.53
N ARG A 135 7.76 -7.94 -7.32
CA ARG A 135 8.42 -7.40 -6.10
C ARG A 135 7.46 -7.16 -4.94
N ALA A 136 6.20 -6.83 -5.24
CA ALA A 136 5.18 -6.69 -4.21
C ALA A 136 4.83 -8.06 -3.63
N THR A 137 4.90 -9.12 -4.44
CA THR A 137 4.64 -10.51 -4.05
C THR A 137 5.47 -10.92 -2.83
N ARG A 138 4.85 -11.73 -1.97
CA ARG A 138 5.46 -12.34 -0.79
C ARG A 138 5.43 -13.85 -0.96
N THR A 139 6.61 -14.45 -0.89
CA THR A 139 6.76 -15.87 -0.62
C THR A 139 7.10 -16.03 0.86
N ASP A 140 6.88 -17.20 1.43
CA ASP A 140 7.25 -17.45 2.84
C ASP A 140 8.75 -17.28 3.05
N ALA A 141 9.55 -17.73 2.07
CA ALA A 141 10.99 -17.48 2.03
C ALA A 141 11.34 -15.97 2.05
N ASP A 142 10.53 -15.12 1.42
CA ASP A 142 10.72 -13.67 1.46
C ASP A 142 10.37 -13.11 2.84
N LEU A 143 9.25 -13.54 3.43
CA LEU A 143 8.84 -13.18 4.79
C LEU A 143 9.91 -13.54 5.82
N ASP A 144 10.49 -14.74 5.74
CA ASP A 144 11.57 -15.20 6.59
C ASP A 144 12.84 -14.34 6.43
N SER A 145 13.20 -14.01 5.19
CA SER A 145 14.39 -13.21 4.89
C SER A 145 14.24 -11.72 5.26
N GLU A 146 13.00 -11.26 5.43
CA GLU A 146 12.67 -9.87 5.75
C GLU A 146 12.16 -9.73 7.18
N PHE A 147 12.19 -10.78 7.96
CA PHE A 147 11.79 -10.75 9.35
C PHE A 147 12.76 -9.87 10.16
N THR A 148 12.25 -8.84 10.84
CA THR A 148 13.10 -7.92 11.64
C THR A 148 13.53 -8.53 12.97
N TYR A 149 13.13 -9.77 13.24
CA TYR A 149 13.16 -10.37 14.58
C TYR A 149 12.47 -9.51 15.66
N TYR A 150 11.75 -8.45 15.30
CA TYR A 150 10.88 -7.70 16.18
C TYR A 150 9.50 -8.38 16.22
N HIS A 151 9.50 -9.68 16.49
CA HIS A 151 8.29 -10.43 16.81
C HIS A 151 8.23 -10.56 18.32
N ARG A 152 7.79 -9.47 18.94
CA ARG A 152 7.64 -9.40 20.38
C ARG A 152 6.34 -10.08 20.77
N TYR A 153 6.45 -11.17 21.53
CA TYR A 153 5.29 -11.83 22.13
C TYR A 153 4.80 -10.99 23.30
N CYS A 154 3.68 -10.31 23.11
CA CYS A 154 3.13 -9.44 24.12
C CYS A 154 2.33 -10.20 25.17
N THR A 155 2.36 -9.67 26.38
CA THR A 155 1.63 -10.14 27.55
C THR A 155 0.95 -8.96 28.23
N GLU A 156 0.21 -9.18 29.32
CA GLU A 156 -0.43 -8.09 30.07
C GLU A 156 0.56 -7.01 30.53
N ALA A 157 1.84 -7.36 30.69
CA ALA A 157 2.90 -6.41 31.03
C ALA A 157 3.17 -5.36 29.93
N ASP A 158 2.65 -5.56 28.73
CA ASP A 158 2.76 -4.64 27.59
C ASP A 158 1.65 -3.62 27.50
N LEU A 159 0.60 -3.80 28.31
CA LEU A 159 -0.45 -2.81 28.44
C LEU A 159 0.14 -1.54 29.04
N THR A 160 -0.02 -0.44 28.31
CA THR A 160 0.59 0.84 28.68
C THR A 160 -0.26 1.66 29.63
N THR A 161 -1.56 1.38 29.67
CA THR A 161 -2.50 1.95 30.64
C THR A 161 -3.75 1.10 30.73
N THR A 162 -4.42 1.15 31.87
CA THR A 162 -5.78 0.66 32.11
C THR A 162 -6.75 1.81 32.42
N ASN A 163 -6.29 3.05 32.28
CA ASN A 163 -7.07 4.26 32.48
C ASN A 163 -7.27 4.99 31.15
N ILE A 164 -8.52 5.02 30.69
CA ILE A 164 -8.91 5.65 29.42
C ILE A 164 -8.55 7.14 29.34
N HIS A 165 -8.47 7.83 30.48
CA HIS A 165 -8.14 9.26 30.51
C HIS A 165 -6.70 9.56 30.10
N ASP A 166 -5.80 8.56 30.16
CA ASP A 166 -4.43 8.69 29.67
C ASP A 166 -4.39 8.81 28.12
N LEU A 167 -5.46 8.38 27.44
CA LEU A 167 -5.60 8.50 25.98
C LEU A 167 -6.19 9.85 25.56
N VAL A 168 -6.79 10.62 26.48
CA VAL A 168 -7.47 11.87 26.13
C VAL A 168 -6.45 12.98 25.92
N ALA A 169 -6.38 13.50 24.68
CA ALA A 169 -5.55 14.64 24.35
C ALA A 169 -6.10 15.92 24.97
N ASN A 170 -5.20 16.72 25.53
CA ASN A 170 -5.49 18.11 25.85
C ASN A 170 -5.20 18.97 24.61
N PRO A 171 -6.22 19.51 23.90
CA PRO A 171 -5.99 20.29 22.68
C PRO A 171 -5.26 21.62 22.93
N LYS A 172 -5.14 22.06 24.20
CA LYS A 172 -4.34 23.22 24.61
C LYS A 172 -2.88 22.88 24.89
N ALA A 173 -2.55 21.60 25.08
CA ALA A 173 -1.19 21.15 25.31
C ALA A 173 -0.40 21.14 23.99
N PRO A 174 0.95 21.16 24.06
CA PRO A 174 1.79 20.96 22.88
C PRO A 174 1.47 19.63 22.19
N VAL A 175 1.47 19.63 20.86
CA VAL A 175 1.22 18.43 20.03
C VAL A 175 2.18 17.28 20.35
N ALA A 176 3.40 17.59 20.81
CA ALA A 176 4.36 16.60 21.29
C ALA A 176 3.79 15.67 22.38
N GLN A 177 2.87 16.14 23.22
CA GLN A 177 2.20 15.28 24.20
C GLN A 177 1.25 14.28 23.52
N GLY A 178 0.50 14.72 22.50
CA GLY A 178 -0.34 13.81 21.71
C GLY A 178 0.47 12.81 20.90
N VAL A 179 1.63 13.22 20.38
CA VAL A 179 2.60 12.31 19.75
C VAL A 179 3.06 11.27 20.77
N GLN A 180 3.46 11.70 21.97
CA GLN A 180 3.84 10.78 23.05
C GLN A 180 2.71 9.79 23.38
N GLN A 181 1.47 10.27 23.56
CA GLN A 181 0.32 9.40 23.84
C GLN A 181 0.10 8.39 22.70
N MET A 182 0.19 8.81 21.44
CA MET A 182 0.07 7.91 20.30
C MET A 182 1.18 6.86 20.27
N MET A 183 2.43 7.27 20.49
CA MET A 183 3.58 6.35 20.48
C MET A 183 3.50 5.36 21.65
N GLU A 184 3.07 5.82 22.83
CA GLU A 184 3.00 5.01 24.04
C GLU A 184 1.81 4.05 24.02
N HIS A 185 0.62 4.53 23.63
CA HIS A 185 -0.63 3.79 23.78
C HIS A 185 -1.16 3.20 22.47
N GLY A 186 -0.71 3.70 21.32
CA GLY A 186 -1.26 3.34 20.01
C GLY A 186 -2.61 4.01 19.70
N ALA A 187 -3.07 4.90 20.58
CA ALA A 187 -4.36 5.58 20.46
C ALA A 187 -4.35 6.96 21.13
N VAL A 188 -5.11 7.90 20.58
CA VAL A 188 -5.34 9.24 21.13
C VAL A 188 -6.78 9.67 20.90
N VAL A 189 -7.47 10.12 21.95
CA VAL A 189 -8.84 10.68 21.87
C VAL A 189 -8.77 12.20 21.78
N ILE A 190 -9.38 12.77 20.74
CA ILE A 190 -9.41 14.21 20.46
C ILE A 190 -10.87 14.67 20.49
N ARG A 191 -11.16 15.68 21.32
CA ARG A 191 -12.52 16.19 21.51
C ARG A 191 -12.94 17.22 20.48
N ASP A 192 -14.25 17.29 20.25
CA ASP A 192 -14.92 18.32 19.45
C ASP A 192 -14.29 18.48 18.04
N LEU A 193 -13.99 17.37 17.38
CA LEU A 193 -13.45 17.36 16.01
C LEU A 193 -14.50 17.78 14.98
N LEU A 194 -15.76 17.41 15.23
CA LEU A 194 -16.91 17.80 14.42
C LEU A 194 -17.89 18.64 15.25
N SER A 195 -18.47 19.65 14.61
CA SER A 195 -19.55 20.43 15.19
C SER A 195 -20.82 19.58 15.35
N GLN A 196 -21.67 19.92 16.31
CA GLN A 196 -22.92 19.19 16.56
C GLN A 196 -23.87 19.21 15.35
N ASP A 197 -23.93 20.31 14.58
CA ASP A 197 -24.70 20.36 13.32
C ASP A 197 -24.15 19.35 12.30
N THR A 198 -22.83 19.32 12.12
CA THR A 198 -22.18 18.40 11.19
C THR A 198 -22.40 16.95 11.59
N VAL A 199 -22.26 16.63 12.88
CA VAL A 199 -22.54 15.29 13.42
C VAL A 199 -23.98 14.88 13.15
N GLN A 200 -24.96 15.71 13.52
CA GLN A 200 -26.38 15.39 13.38
C GLN A 200 -26.76 15.14 11.91
N ARG A 201 -26.30 16.01 11.01
CA ARG A 201 -26.62 15.92 9.59
C ARG A 201 -25.86 14.79 8.89
N LEU A 202 -24.61 14.53 9.29
CA LEU A 202 -23.83 13.40 8.77
C LEU A 202 -24.45 12.08 9.22
N ARG A 203 -24.92 12.00 10.48
CA ARG A 203 -25.70 10.85 10.98
C ARG A 203 -26.96 10.63 10.15
N ALA A 204 -27.74 11.68 9.93
CA ALA A 204 -28.96 11.59 9.12
C ALA A 204 -28.67 11.08 7.69
N TYR A 205 -27.57 11.55 7.09
CA TYR A 205 -27.13 11.05 5.79
C TYR A 205 -26.68 9.59 5.83
N ALA A 206 -25.96 9.17 6.87
CA ALA A 206 -25.55 7.78 7.04
C ALA A 206 -26.75 6.83 7.17
N VAL A 207 -27.77 7.20 7.96
CA VAL A 207 -29.03 6.43 8.07
C VAL A 207 -29.76 6.34 6.73
N TYR A 208 -29.83 7.47 6.02
CA TYR A 208 -30.38 7.47 4.66
C TYR A 208 -29.60 6.53 3.74
N ARG A 209 -28.26 6.55 3.77
CA ARG A 209 -27.43 5.66 2.95
C ARG A 209 -27.56 4.20 3.35
N ASN A 210 -27.65 3.87 4.64
CA ASN A 210 -27.87 2.50 5.13
C ASN A 210 -29.12 1.85 4.51
N THR A 211 -30.16 2.63 4.18
CA THR A 211 -31.42 2.14 3.59
C THR A 211 -31.46 2.16 2.07
N HIS A 212 -30.49 2.82 1.42
CA HIS A 212 -30.44 3.04 -0.03
C HIS A 212 -29.13 2.54 -0.67
N ILE A 213 -28.28 1.87 0.10
CA ILE A 213 -27.03 1.32 -0.41
C ILE A 213 -27.34 0.02 -1.16
N PRO A 214 -26.86 -0.14 -2.41
CA PRO A 214 -26.97 -1.41 -3.11
C PRO A 214 -26.15 -2.50 -2.40
N ASP A 215 -26.65 -3.73 -2.38
CA ASP A 215 -25.99 -4.88 -1.72
C ASP A 215 -24.53 -5.07 -2.19
N GLU A 216 -24.24 -4.76 -3.45
CA GLU A 216 -22.90 -4.82 -4.04
C GLU A 216 -21.90 -3.78 -3.49
N GLU A 217 -22.39 -2.71 -2.86
CA GLU A 217 -21.55 -1.71 -2.17
C GLU A 217 -21.38 -2.03 -0.69
N VAL A 218 -22.25 -2.88 -0.12
CA VAL A 218 -22.19 -3.29 1.27
C VAL A 218 -21.07 -4.32 1.42
N TYR A 219 -20.10 -4.00 2.26
CA TYR A 219 -19.12 -4.98 2.70
C TYR A 219 -19.63 -5.69 3.95
N PRO A 220 -19.77 -7.02 3.91
CA PRO A 220 -20.04 -7.78 5.13
C PRO A 220 -18.83 -7.62 6.05
N VAL A 221 -19.05 -7.03 7.21
CA VAL A 221 -18.06 -7.05 8.29
C VAL A 221 -18.02 -8.48 8.81
N SER A 222 -16.83 -9.00 9.12
CA SER A 222 -16.54 -10.44 9.34
C SER A 222 -17.40 -11.18 10.36
N GLN A 223 -18.32 -10.54 11.08
CA GLN A 223 -19.10 -11.15 12.16
C GLN A 223 -20.53 -10.61 12.29
N GLY A 224 -21.41 -10.99 11.36
CA GLY A 224 -22.85 -11.01 11.57
C GLY A 224 -23.69 -10.09 10.69
N HIS A 225 -24.90 -10.54 10.37
CA HIS A 225 -25.89 -9.86 9.52
C HIS A 225 -26.38 -8.51 10.08
N ASN A 226 -26.09 -8.19 11.34
CA ASN A 226 -26.50 -6.96 12.02
C ASN A 226 -25.43 -5.85 11.97
N ARG A 227 -24.42 -5.98 11.10
CA ARG A 227 -23.39 -4.96 10.86
C ARG A 227 -23.27 -4.66 9.38
N MET A 228 -23.10 -3.39 9.06
CA MET A 228 -22.96 -2.89 7.70
C MET A 228 -21.77 -1.95 7.64
N SER A 229 -20.93 -2.08 6.61
CA SER A 229 -19.83 -1.16 6.33
C SER A 229 -19.81 -0.77 4.85
N PHE A 230 -19.55 0.51 4.56
CA PHE A 230 -19.38 1.01 3.20
C PHE A 230 -18.58 2.31 3.15
N GLY A 231 -17.95 2.54 1.99
CA GLY A 231 -17.16 3.74 1.72
C GLY A 231 -17.98 4.91 1.17
N TYR A 232 -17.54 6.13 1.47
CA TYR A 232 -18.03 7.36 0.84
C TYR A 232 -17.08 7.90 -0.22
N ASP A 233 -17.65 8.52 -1.25
CA ASP A 233 -16.93 9.51 -2.04
C ASP A 233 -16.90 10.84 -1.26
N ALA A 234 -15.73 11.48 -1.18
CA ALA A 234 -15.57 12.77 -0.49
C ALA A 234 -16.46 13.89 -1.05
N THR A 235 -16.97 13.73 -2.28
CA THR A 235 -17.88 14.66 -2.96
C THR A 235 -19.32 14.14 -3.07
N GLU A 236 -19.63 12.97 -2.48
CA GLU A 236 -20.93 12.32 -2.61
C GLU A 236 -22.08 13.16 -2.04
N ASN A 237 -21.84 13.85 -0.92
CA ASN A 237 -22.83 14.68 -0.26
C ASN A 237 -22.18 15.94 0.36
N PRO A 238 -22.84 17.12 0.31
CA PRO A 238 -22.35 18.34 0.96
C PRO A 238 -22.00 18.16 2.44
N ILE A 239 -22.66 17.27 3.17
CA ILE A 239 -22.35 17.04 4.59
C ILE A 239 -21.06 16.24 4.80
N VAL A 240 -20.73 15.32 3.89
CA VAL A 240 -19.44 14.61 3.88
C VAL A 240 -18.32 15.62 3.61
N VAL A 241 -18.50 16.49 2.61
CA VAL A 241 -17.58 17.60 2.30
C VAL A 241 -17.36 18.49 3.53
N GLN A 242 -18.44 18.87 4.23
CA GLN A 242 -18.36 19.71 5.42
C GLN A 242 -17.61 19.01 6.56
N ALA A 243 -17.88 17.73 6.82
CA ALA A 243 -17.16 16.96 7.84
C ALA A 243 -15.66 16.87 7.53
N LEU A 244 -15.29 16.52 6.30
CA LEU A 244 -13.89 16.48 5.86
C LEU A 244 -13.21 17.85 5.97
N LYS A 245 -13.95 18.93 5.71
CA LYS A 245 -13.46 20.30 5.88
C LYS A 245 -13.23 20.65 7.36
N GLU A 246 -14.10 20.23 8.27
CA GLU A 246 -13.90 20.45 9.71
C GLU A 246 -12.68 19.67 10.23
N LEU A 247 -12.57 18.38 9.87
CA LEU A 247 -11.40 17.56 10.20
C LEU A 247 -10.10 18.15 9.64
N SER A 248 -10.10 18.52 8.36
CA SER A 248 -8.90 19.02 7.68
C SER A 248 -8.44 20.41 8.16
N ASN A 249 -9.35 21.19 8.72
CA ASN A 249 -9.07 22.49 9.33
C ASN A 249 -8.76 22.41 10.84
N ASN A 250 -8.94 21.25 11.48
CA ASN A 250 -8.55 21.08 12.87
C ASN A 250 -7.02 21.15 13.03
N ARG A 251 -6.53 22.22 13.66
CA ARG A 251 -5.08 22.49 13.79
C ARG A 251 -4.35 21.42 14.58
N TYR A 252 -4.95 20.94 15.67
CA TYR A 252 -4.32 19.95 16.56
C TYR A 252 -4.16 18.61 15.83
N LEU A 253 -5.24 18.09 15.24
CA LEU A 253 -5.24 16.86 14.46
C LEU A 253 -4.26 16.93 13.28
N LYS A 254 -4.27 18.04 12.52
CA LYS A 254 -3.34 18.26 11.40
C LYS A 254 -1.88 18.19 11.84
N GLN A 255 -1.53 18.87 12.93
CA GLN A 255 -0.17 18.87 13.45
C GLN A 255 0.21 17.49 14.01
N LEU A 256 -0.69 16.84 14.74
CA LEU A 256 -0.47 15.48 15.26
C LEU A 256 -0.19 14.50 14.13
N LEU A 257 -1.05 14.45 13.10
CA LEU A 257 -0.85 13.61 11.92
C LEU A 257 0.46 13.92 11.20
N ALA A 258 0.80 15.20 11.06
CA ALA A 258 2.03 15.62 10.40
C ALA A 258 3.29 15.10 11.12
N GLU A 259 3.30 15.15 12.46
CA GLU A 259 4.42 14.66 13.27
C GLU A 259 4.48 13.12 13.24
N ILE A 260 3.36 12.42 13.49
CA ILE A 260 3.38 10.94 13.57
C ILE A 260 3.61 10.27 12.19
N LEU A 261 3.11 10.87 11.10
CA LEU A 261 3.35 10.34 9.75
C LEU A 261 4.67 10.82 9.14
N GLY A 262 5.31 11.84 9.75
CA GLY A 262 6.48 12.52 9.19
C GLY A 262 6.17 13.25 7.88
N ASP A 263 4.89 13.61 7.65
CA ASP A 263 4.39 14.15 6.40
C ASP A 263 3.33 15.25 6.66
N PRO A 264 3.59 16.51 6.30
CA PRO A 264 2.64 17.61 6.54
C PRO A 264 1.36 17.55 5.67
N ASP A 265 1.30 16.63 4.70
CA ASP A 265 0.19 16.45 3.77
C ASP A 265 -0.05 14.96 3.51
N PRO A 266 -0.45 14.17 4.53
CA PRO A 266 -0.55 12.72 4.41
C PRO A 266 -1.59 12.29 3.37
N ALA A 267 -1.44 11.08 2.82
CA ALA A 267 -2.44 10.49 1.94
C ALA A 267 -3.72 10.13 2.71
N SER A 268 -4.87 10.23 2.05
CA SER A 268 -6.13 9.66 2.55
C SER A 268 -6.31 8.29 1.91
N SER A 269 -6.57 7.26 2.71
CA SER A 269 -6.71 5.89 2.25
C SER A 269 -8.09 5.30 2.47
N GLU A 270 -8.93 5.98 3.24
CA GLU A 270 -10.26 5.48 3.55
C GLU A 270 -11.19 6.61 4.01
N ILE A 271 -12.45 6.56 3.57
CA ILE A 271 -13.57 7.27 4.19
C ILE A 271 -14.74 6.28 4.24
N THR A 272 -15.09 5.84 5.44
CA THR A 272 -16.02 4.72 5.65
C THR A 272 -17.04 5.05 6.71
N THR A 273 -18.18 4.36 6.69
CA THR A 273 -19.08 4.27 7.84
C THR A 273 -19.33 2.82 8.20
N ILE A 274 -19.32 2.56 9.50
CA ILE A 274 -19.74 1.28 10.08
C ILE A 274 -20.99 1.52 10.91
N THR A 275 -22.07 0.82 10.56
CA THR A 275 -23.31 0.77 11.33
C THR A 275 -23.43 -0.58 12.01
N ALA A 276 -23.61 -0.58 13.34
CA ALA A 276 -23.99 -1.77 14.11
C ALA A 276 -25.42 -1.61 14.59
N TYR A 277 -26.30 -2.52 14.21
CA TYR A 277 -27.70 -2.53 14.65
C TYR A 277 -27.86 -3.23 16.00
N TYR A 278 -29.00 -3.03 16.65
CA TYR A 278 -29.36 -3.81 17.83
C TYR A 278 -29.19 -5.32 17.60
N ASN A 279 -28.65 -6.03 18.59
CA ASN A 279 -28.22 -7.43 18.52
C ASN A 279 -27.03 -7.70 17.59
N ALA A 280 -26.26 -6.69 17.19
CA ALA A 280 -24.96 -6.95 16.58
C ALA A 280 -24.02 -7.63 17.60
N PRO A 281 -23.45 -8.81 17.27
CA PRO A 281 -22.46 -9.46 18.14
C PRO A 281 -21.20 -8.60 18.25
N PRO A 282 -20.32 -8.83 19.25
CA PRO A 282 -19.03 -8.17 19.29
C PRO A 282 -18.19 -8.59 18.06
N GLN A 283 -17.36 -7.68 17.55
CA GLN A 283 -16.30 -8.07 16.63
C GLN A 283 -15.21 -8.84 17.39
N ALA A 284 -14.52 -9.75 16.70
CA ALA A 284 -13.27 -10.31 17.15
C ALA A 284 -12.28 -9.18 17.40
N TRP A 285 -11.40 -9.42 18.36
CA TRP A 285 -10.24 -8.58 18.54
C TRP A 285 -9.35 -8.66 17.30
N HIS A 286 -8.95 -7.51 16.79
CA HIS A 286 -8.10 -7.45 15.61
C HIS A 286 -7.28 -6.16 15.59
N SER A 287 -6.20 -6.20 14.81
CA SER A 287 -5.60 -5.01 14.22
C SER A 287 -6.16 -4.79 12.80
N ASP A 288 -6.30 -3.53 12.40
CA ASP A 288 -6.69 -3.15 11.04
C ASP A 288 -5.64 -3.59 10.01
N THR A 289 -4.37 -3.58 10.41
CA THR A 289 -3.26 -4.16 9.66
C THR A 289 -3.14 -5.64 9.98
N LYS A 290 -3.08 -6.50 8.96
CA LYS A 290 -2.82 -7.94 9.13
C LYS A 290 -1.41 -8.16 9.66
N GLU A 291 -1.20 -9.26 10.39
CA GLU A 291 0.07 -9.59 11.02
C GLU A 291 1.24 -9.58 10.03
N ASP A 292 1.03 -10.15 8.85
CA ASP A 292 2.02 -10.19 7.78
C ASP A 292 2.23 -8.81 7.11
N GLY A 293 1.29 -7.89 7.27
CA GLY A 293 1.36 -6.47 6.90
C GLY A 293 1.98 -5.57 7.95
N ASN A 294 2.47 -6.12 9.07
CA ASN A 294 3.01 -5.34 10.19
C ASN A 294 4.47 -4.92 9.90
N ALA A 295 4.73 -3.60 9.85
CA ALA A 295 6.06 -3.05 9.54
C ALA A 295 7.06 -3.10 10.70
N LEU A 296 6.61 -3.58 11.87
CA LEU A 296 7.48 -3.95 12.97
C LEU A 296 7.93 -5.39 12.79
N LYS A 297 7.00 -6.33 12.58
CA LYS A 297 7.32 -7.75 12.40
C LYS A 297 8.19 -7.98 11.15
N TYR A 298 7.86 -7.31 10.05
CA TYR A 298 8.60 -7.41 8.80
C TYR A 298 9.30 -6.11 8.45
N ALA A 299 10.51 -6.25 7.93
CA ALA A 299 11.40 -5.15 7.62
C ALA A 299 10.94 -4.43 6.37
N ARG A 300 9.96 -4.95 5.63
CA ARG A 300 9.34 -4.20 4.56
C ARG A 300 8.87 -2.87 5.12
N THR A 301 9.15 -1.85 4.35
CA THR A 301 8.65 -0.52 4.65
C THR A 301 7.18 -0.56 4.30
N TYR A 302 6.28 -0.81 5.24
CA TYR A 302 4.87 -0.50 5.04
C TYR A 302 4.59 0.94 5.45
N SER A 303 3.66 1.56 4.75
CA SER A 303 3.16 2.86 5.14
C SER A 303 2.40 2.77 6.44
N HIS A 304 2.75 3.71 7.31
CA HIS A 304 2.03 3.96 8.54
C HIS A 304 0.62 4.34 8.25
N SER A 305 -0.28 3.76 9.01
CA SER A 305 -1.70 3.97 8.83
C SER A 305 -2.36 4.25 10.17
N TYR A 306 -3.21 5.26 10.14
CA TYR A 306 -3.98 5.69 11.29
C TYR A 306 -5.41 5.90 10.89
N SER A 307 -6.32 5.30 11.66
CA SER A 307 -7.76 5.40 11.46
C SER A 307 -8.35 6.31 12.51
N LEU A 308 -9.11 7.33 12.09
CA LEU A 308 -9.82 8.23 12.98
C LEU A 308 -11.28 7.77 13.09
N PHE A 309 -11.67 7.26 14.26
CA PHE A 309 -13.02 6.77 14.56
C PHE A 309 -13.87 7.88 15.20
N LEU A 310 -14.96 8.28 14.55
CA LEU A 310 -15.85 9.37 14.98
C LEU A 310 -17.28 8.83 15.17
N PRO A 311 -17.80 8.67 16.39
CA PRO A 311 -19.22 8.35 16.58
C PRO A 311 -20.10 9.51 16.09
N LEU A 312 -21.17 9.18 15.38
CA LEU A 312 -22.14 10.16 14.91
C LEU A 312 -23.33 10.37 15.86
N GLN A 313 -23.26 9.75 17.05
CA GLN A 313 -24.17 9.90 18.18
C GLN A 313 -23.43 9.58 19.48
N ASN A 314 -23.96 10.05 20.62
CA ASN A 314 -23.42 9.64 21.91
C ASN A 314 -23.54 8.11 22.02
N THR A 315 -22.39 7.44 22.17
CA THR A 315 -22.33 5.98 22.12
C THR A 315 -22.00 5.43 23.49
N THR A 316 -22.96 4.71 24.07
CA THR A 316 -22.84 4.09 25.40
C THR A 316 -22.19 2.71 25.31
N LYS A 317 -21.80 2.12 26.44
CA LYS A 317 -21.35 0.71 26.48
C LYS A 317 -22.39 -0.27 25.91
N PRO A 318 -23.69 -0.20 26.28
CA PRO A 318 -24.73 -1.05 25.68
C PRO A 318 -24.90 -0.88 24.17
N MET A 319 -24.60 0.28 23.58
CA MET A 319 -24.63 0.45 22.12
C MET A 319 -23.47 -0.25 21.40
N GLY A 320 -22.56 -0.89 22.15
CA GLY A 320 -21.44 -1.64 21.59
C GLY A 320 -20.30 -0.72 21.18
N MET A 321 -19.79 0.14 22.07
CA MET A 321 -18.69 1.05 21.77
C MET A 321 -17.40 0.33 21.34
N THR A 322 -16.48 1.01 20.66
CA THR A 322 -15.14 0.46 20.38
C THR A 322 -14.38 0.24 21.69
N ASP A 323 -13.90 -0.98 21.89
CA ASP A 323 -12.97 -1.35 22.94
C ASP A 323 -11.53 -1.31 22.38
N LEU A 324 -10.58 -0.90 23.22
CA LEU A 324 -9.16 -0.77 22.92
C LEU A 324 -8.31 -1.61 23.87
N CYS A 325 -7.14 -2.00 23.39
CA CYS A 325 -6.10 -2.67 24.15
C CYS A 325 -4.76 -1.90 24.01
N PRO A 326 -4.53 -0.82 24.79
CA PRO A 326 -3.40 0.09 24.54
C PRO A 326 -2.01 -0.50 24.76
N GLY A 327 -1.08 -0.10 23.91
CA GLY A 327 0.29 -0.64 23.87
C GLY A 327 0.46 -1.83 22.94
N THR A 328 -0.63 -2.38 22.40
CA THR A 328 -0.58 -3.56 21.53
C THR A 328 -0.12 -3.30 20.10
N HIS A 329 0.02 -2.04 19.70
CA HIS A 329 0.64 -1.68 18.41
C HIS A 329 2.13 -2.02 18.34
N TYR A 330 2.73 -2.51 19.44
CA TYR A 330 4.07 -3.09 19.52
C TYR A 330 4.12 -4.61 19.36
N CYS A 331 2.97 -5.25 19.14
CA CYS A 331 2.83 -6.69 19.27
C CYS A 331 2.70 -7.38 17.91
N GLY A 332 3.24 -8.59 17.84
CA GLY A 332 3.21 -9.42 16.64
C GLY A 332 2.33 -10.66 16.76
N ASN A 333 1.81 -11.00 17.94
CA ASN A 333 1.06 -12.22 18.22
C ASN A 333 -0.46 -11.99 18.35
N ASP A 334 -1.26 -13.06 18.45
CA ASP A 334 -2.66 -12.98 18.84
C ASP A 334 -2.80 -12.55 20.31
N LEU A 335 -3.67 -11.57 20.55
CA LEU A 335 -3.89 -10.94 21.84
C LEU A 335 -5.36 -11.01 22.28
N SER A 336 -6.20 -11.79 21.59
CA SER A 336 -7.64 -11.83 21.83
C SER A 336 -7.99 -12.08 23.30
N ALA A 337 -7.40 -13.10 23.93
CA ALA A 337 -7.64 -13.42 25.33
C ALA A 337 -7.14 -12.32 26.29
N MET A 338 -5.92 -11.81 26.06
CA MET A 338 -5.32 -10.75 26.88
C MET A 338 -6.15 -9.46 26.80
N CYS A 339 -6.55 -9.07 25.59
CA CYS A 339 -7.34 -7.87 25.36
C CYS A 339 -8.77 -8.02 25.87
N GLU A 340 -9.35 -9.22 25.87
CA GLU A 340 -10.67 -9.44 26.47
C GLU A 340 -10.70 -9.12 27.96
N MET A 341 -9.67 -9.58 28.69
CA MET A 341 -9.55 -9.37 30.14
C MET A 341 -9.21 -7.92 30.50
N ASN A 342 -8.52 -7.21 29.61
CA ASN A 342 -7.96 -5.88 29.88
C ASN A 342 -8.55 -4.76 29.00
N LYS A 343 -9.70 -5.00 28.39
CA LYS A 343 -10.34 -4.06 27.47
C LYS A 343 -10.68 -2.73 28.12
N MET A 344 -10.44 -1.65 27.41
CA MET A 344 -10.95 -0.33 27.76
C MET A 344 -11.97 0.14 26.75
N SER A 345 -13.15 0.51 27.23
CA SER A 345 -14.19 1.05 26.37
C SER A 345 -13.97 2.55 26.16
N LEU A 346 -14.01 3.01 24.91
CA LEU A 346 -14.00 4.44 24.61
C LEU A 346 -15.21 5.19 25.21
N ALA A 347 -16.26 4.48 25.63
CA ALA A 347 -17.40 5.07 26.32
C ALA A 347 -17.03 5.68 27.69
N ASP A 348 -15.89 5.31 28.27
CA ASP A 348 -15.42 5.85 29.54
C ASP A 348 -14.55 7.12 29.37
N ALA A 349 -14.30 7.57 28.12
CA ALA A 349 -13.40 8.70 27.85
C ALA A 349 -13.99 10.07 28.22
N ASP A 350 -15.32 10.19 28.31
CA ASP A 350 -16.00 11.44 28.66
C ASP A 350 -16.21 11.56 30.18
N PRO A 351 -15.66 12.58 30.85
CA PRO A 351 -15.93 12.83 32.27
C PRO A 351 -17.38 13.22 32.54
N SER A 352 -18.17 13.63 31.53
CA SER A 352 -19.57 14.03 31.69
C SER A 352 -20.54 12.85 31.86
N GLY A 353 -20.12 11.63 31.51
CA GLY A 353 -20.90 10.41 31.70
C GLY A 353 -20.36 9.23 30.88
N PRO A 354 -20.91 8.01 31.06
CA PRO A 354 -20.41 6.78 30.46
C PRO A 354 -20.82 6.62 28.98
N HIS A 355 -20.45 7.60 28.15
CA HIS A 355 -20.63 7.58 26.71
C HIS A 355 -19.44 8.20 25.99
N PHE A 356 -19.19 7.76 24.76
CA PHE A 356 -18.30 8.49 23.86
C PHE A 356 -19.11 9.56 23.13
N LYS A 357 -18.78 10.82 23.39
CA LYS A 357 -19.51 11.98 22.90
C LYS A 357 -19.49 12.06 21.37
N ALA A 358 -20.64 12.35 20.78
CA ALA A 358 -20.75 12.54 19.34
C ALA A 358 -19.88 13.72 18.86
N GLY A 359 -19.07 13.47 17.82
CA GLY A 359 -18.14 14.46 17.26
C GLY A 359 -16.76 14.52 17.91
N ASP A 360 -16.54 13.83 19.04
CA ASP A 360 -15.19 13.47 19.48
C ASP A 360 -14.64 12.38 18.54
N GLY A 361 -13.32 12.20 18.47
CA GLY A 361 -12.74 11.13 17.66
C GLY A 361 -11.55 10.45 18.32
N ALA A 362 -11.43 9.14 18.12
CA ALA A 362 -10.28 8.36 18.54
C ALA A 362 -9.39 8.09 17.33
N LEU A 363 -8.20 8.67 17.32
CA LEU A 363 -7.16 8.36 16.34
C LEU A 363 -6.42 7.12 16.81
N LEU A 364 -6.46 6.05 16.03
CA LEU A 364 -5.86 4.76 16.34
C LEU A 364 -4.73 4.47 15.37
N ASN A 365 -3.60 3.95 15.86
CA ASN A 365 -2.64 3.24 15.02
C ASN A 365 -3.31 1.95 14.52
N GLN A 366 -3.29 1.66 13.22
CA GLN A 366 -3.98 0.48 12.69
C GLN A 366 -3.42 -0.88 13.18
N ILE A 367 -2.28 -0.90 13.87
CA ILE A 367 -1.72 -2.09 14.50
C ILE A 367 -2.27 -2.28 15.94
N VAL A 368 -2.87 -1.24 16.54
CA VAL A 368 -3.47 -1.37 17.88
C VAL A 368 -4.65 -2.34 17.83
N TRP A 369 -4.65 -3.28 18.76
CA TRP A 369 -5.73 -4.24 18.90
C TRP A 369 -6.97 -3.56 19.45
N HIS A 370 -8.07 -3.72 18.71
CA HIS A 370 -9.35 -3.11 19.03
C HIS A 370 -10.49 -4.01 18.54
N ARG A 371 -11.72 -3.66 18.95
CA ARG A 371 -12.95 -4.25 18.41
C ARG A 371 -14.14 -3.32 18.62
N GLY A 372 -15.20 -3.48 17.84
CA GLY A 372 -16.51 -2.97 18.22
C GLY A 372 -17.23 -3.95 19.15
N ALA A 373 -17.58 -3.54 20.37
CA ALA A 373 -18.34 -4.38 21.30
C ALA A 373 -19.76 -4.71 20.78
N ALA A 374 -20.45 -5.62 21.48
CA ALA A 374 -21.80 -6.04 21.13
C ALA A 374 -22.82 -4.91 21.33
N HIS A 375 -23.74 -4.73 20.38
CA HIS A 375 -24.83 -3.77 20.52
C HIS A 375 -26.03 -4.44 21.23
N LYS A 376 -26.17 -4.15 22.52
CA LYS A 376 -27.21 -4.68 23.43
C LYS A 376 -28.26 -3.67 23.85
N ASP A 377 -28.15 -2.40 23.46
CA ASP A 377 -29.13 -1.36 23.82
C ASP A 377 -30.41 -1.48 22.99
N PRO A 378 -31.57 -1.86 23.57
CA PRO A 378 -32.83 -1.96 22.81
C PRO A 378 -33.43 -0.59 22.49
N ASN A 379 -33.00 0.48 23.17
CA ASN A 379 -33.55 1.82 22.97
C ASN A 379 -32.82 2.60 21.87
N SER A 380 -31.70 2.08 21.38
CA SER A 380 -30.98 2.62 20.24
C SER A 380 -31.03 1.62 19.11
N LEU A 381 -31.60 2.00 17.96
CA LEU A 381 -31.68 1.10 16.81
C LEU A 381 -30.30 0.80 16.20
N GLU A 382 -29.39 1.77 16.27
CA GLU A 382 -28.11 1.71 15.56
C GLU A 382 -27.00 2.53 16.23
N ARG A 383 -25.77 2.03 16.13
CA ARG A 383 -24.52 2.73 16.44
C ARG A 383 -23.77 2.99 15.13
N ILE A 384 -23.53 4.25 14.80
CA ILE A 384 -22.88 4.67 13.55
C ILE A 384 -21.54 5.33 13.87
N VAL A 385 -20.49 4.82 13.24
CA VAL A 385 -19.13 5.36 13.34
C VAL A 385 -18.63 5.76 11.95
N PHE A 386 -18.22 7.01 11.81
CA PHE A 386 -17.55 7.53 10.62
C PHE A 386 -16.04 7.38 10.79
N ILE A 387 -15.36 6.82 9.79
CA ILE A 387 -13.94 6.50 9.84
C ILE A 387 -13.22 7.21 8.71
N VAL A 388 -12.10 7.88 9.03
CA VAL A 388 -11.19 8.44 8.02
C VAL A 388 -9.78 7.95 8.29
N SER A 389 -9.16 7.31 7.31
CA SER A 389 -7.82 6.73 7.46
C SER A 389 -6.76 7.53 6.69
N PHE A 390 -5.61 7.70 7.31
CA PHE A 390 -4.48 8.49 6.81
C PHE A 390 -3.22 7.65 6.73
N LEU A 391 -2.45 7.87 5.65
CA LEU A 391 -1.19 7.20 5.40
C LEU A 391 -0.05 8.17 5.17
N ALA A 392 1.16 7.76 5.53
CA ALA A 392 2.36 8.45 5.07
C ALA A 392 2.45 8.30 3.54
N ARG A 393 2.77 9.37 2.82
CA ARG A 393 2.91 9.27 1.36
C ARG A 393 4.16 8.47 0.99
N PRO A 394 4.12 7.66 -0.09
CA PRO A 394 5.32 7.05 -0.61
C PRO A 394 6.21 8.14 -1.22
N ASP A 395 7.40 8.36 -0.67
CA ASP A 395 8.41 9.15 -1.36
C ASP A 395 9.18 8.24 -2.31
N VAL A 396 8.71 8.09 -3.56
CA VAL A 396 9.33 7.24 -4.59
C VAL A 396 10.82 7.55 -4.84
N THR A 397 11.35 8.66 -4.31
CA THR A 397 12.79 9.00 -4.38
C THR A 397 13.59 8.66 -3.13
N ARG A 398 12.96 8.43 -1.97
CA ARG A 398 13.64 8.17 -0.69
C ARG A 398 13.14 6.94 0.07
N ASP A 399 11.91 6.55 -0.21
CA ASP A 399 11.08 5.65 0.55
C ASP A 399 10.28 4.67 -0.35
N PRO A 400 10.64 3.37 -0.36
CA PRO A 400 9.95 2.36 -1.15
C PRO A 400 8.67 1.84 -0.48
N ARG A 401 8.03 2.59 0.44
CA ARG A 401 6.93 2.07 1.27
C ARG A 401 5.76 1.49 0.47
N GLN A 402 5.42 0.24 0.79
CA GLN A 402 4.23 -0.48 0.33
C GLN A 402 3.02 -0.10 1.19
N LEU A 403 1.81 -0.29 0.68
CA LEU A 403 0.65 -0.34 1.57
C LEU A 403 0.76 -1.57 2.48
N SER A 404 0.42 -1.43 3.77
CA SER A 404 0.29 -2.58 4.65
C SER A 404 -0.82 -3.50 4.14
N ARG A 405 -0.78 -4.79 4.49
CA ARG A 405 -1.96 -5.64 4.33
C ARG A 405 -2.96 -5.29 5.43
N GLY A 406 -4.25 -5.17 5.14
CA GLY A 406 -5.25 -4.69 6.10
C GLY A 406 -6.52 -4.10 5.49
N THR A 407 -7.29 -3.41 6.35
CA THR A 407 -8.69 -3.00 6.18
C THR A 407 -8.97 -1.84 5.21
N TYR A 408 -8.13 -1.60 4.18
CA TYR A 408 -8.41 -0.64 3.11
C TYR A 408 -9.52 -1.11 2.12
N PHE A 409 -10.44 -1.96 2.56
CA PHE A 409 -11.47 -2.57 1.72
C PHE A 409 -12.52 -1.57 1.24
N HIS A 410 -12.74 -0.51 2.00
CA HIS A 410 -13.85 0.41 1.79
C HIS A 410 -13.49 1.65 0.97
N GLN A 411 -12.24 1.80 0.53
CA GLN A 411 -11.82 2.97 -0.23
C GLN A 411 -12.48 2.99 -1.62
N LYS A 412 -13.35 3.98 -1.87
CA LYS A 412 -13.91 4.22 -3.20
C LYS A 412 -12.77 4.52 -4.19
N TRP A 413 -12.87 4.00 -5.41
CA TRP A 413 -11.78 4.05 -6.40
C TRP A 413 -11.34 5.50 -6.74
N ASN A 414 -12.24 6.46 -6.63
CA ASN A 414 -11.97 7.87 -6.94
C ASN A 414 -11.40 8.65 -5.75
N MET A 415 -11.19 8.00 -4.60
CA MET A 415 -10.51 8.56 -3.43
C MET A 415 -9.00 8.30 -3.44
N TRP A 416 -8.50 7.41 -4.30
CA TRP A 416 -7.06 7.21 -4.47
C TRP A 416 -6.39 8.42 -5.13
N GLY A 417 -5.12 8.65 -4.77
CA GLY A 417 -4.28 9.75 -5.26
C GLY A 417 -4.46 11.06 -4.47
N HIS A 418 -5.37 11.09 -3.50
CA HIS A 418 -5.73 12.27 -2.72
C HIS A 418 -4.96 12.37 -1.39
N THR A 419 -4.79 13.60 -0.91
CA THR A 419 -4.08 13.91 0.35
C THR A 419 -4.93 14.77 1.28
N TRP A 420 -4.45 14.99 2.50
CA TRP A 420 -5.06 15.90 3.48
C TRP A 420 -5.42 17.25 2.88
N LYS A 421 -4.52 17.85 2.10
CA LYS A 421 -4.77 19.15 1.45
C LYS A 421 -5.93 19.10 0.45
N ASP A 422 -6.14 17.96 -0.22
CA ASP A 422 -7.28 17.80 -1.10
C ASP A 422 -8.60 17.77 -0.32
N LEU A 423 -8.60 17.16 0.87
CA LEU A 423 -9.75 17.11 1.79
C LEU A 423 -10.17 18.48 2.35
N MET A 424 -9.32 19.52 2.24
CA MET A 424 -9.65 20.89 2.64
C MET A 424 -10.66 21.57 1.70
N ASP A 425 -10.70 21.13 0.44
CA ASP A 425 -11.65 21.60 -0.57
C ASP A 425 -12.00 20.45 -1.54
N PRO A 426 -12.74 19.42 -1.08
CA PRO A 426 -13.04 18.24 -1.89
C PRO A 426 -13.79 18.60 -3.18
N MET A 427 -14.71 19.56 -3.10
CA MET A 427 -15.52 20.01 -4.23
C MET A 427 -14.71 20.63 -5.35
N ARG A 428 -13.53 21.19 -5.08
CA ARG A 428 -12.63 21.71 -6.11
C ARG A 428 -11.56 20.71 -6.50
N SER A 429 -11.01 20.00 -5.53
CA SER A 429 -9.83 19.15 -5.72
C SER A 429 -10.19 17.75 -6.23
N MET A 430 -11.39 17.26 -5.92
CA MET A 430 -11.86 15.89 -6.18
C MET A 430 -13.05 15.84 -7.14
N GLN A 431 -13.49 16.98 -7.68
CA GLN A 431 -14.50 17.00 -8.72
C GLN A 431 -14.01 16.30 -9.99
N LYS A 432 -14.93 15.64 -10.69
CA LYS A 432 -14.70 15.10 -12.02
C LYS A 432 -14.33 16.24 -12.99
N PRO A 433 -13.35 16.06 -13.90
CA PRO A 433 -12.61 14.83 -14.16
C PRO A 433 -11.35 14.65 -13.29
N PHE A 434 -11.05 15.57 -12.37
CA PHE A 434 -9.77 15.59 -11.65
C PHE A 434 -9.58 14.42 -10.69
N SER A 435 -10.64 13.93 -10.02
CA SER A 435 -10.55 12.70 -9.23
C SER A 435 -10.13 11.50 -10.07
N TYR A 436 -10.65 11.37 -11.29
CA TYR A 436 -10.30 10.28 -12.20
C TYR A 436 -8.83 10.36 -12.65
N LEU A 437 -8.39 11.56 -13.01
CA LEU A 437 -7.00 11.77 -13.42
C LEU A 437 -6.02 11.56 -12.25
N ARG A 438 -6.44 11.84 -11.01
CA ARG A 438 -5.60 11.65 -9.83
C ARG A 438 -5.55 10.21 -9.36
N CYS A 439 -6.67 9.50 -9.35
CA CYS A 439 -6.67 8.09 -8.97
C CYS A 439 -5.84 7.25 -9.94
N LEU A 440 -5.68 7.68 -11.19
CA LEU A 440 -4.83 7.06 -12.20
C LEU A 440 -3.39 7.61 -12.26
N SER A 441 -2.97 8.48 -11.34
CA SER A 441 -1.63 9.11 -11.34
C SER A 441 -1.30 9.93 -12.61
N LEU A 442 -2.31 10.44 -13.32
CA LEU A 442 -2.13 11.17 -14.59
C LEU A 442 -1.96 12.68 -14.42
N TRP A 443 -2.68 13.29 -13.48
CA TRP A 443 -2.61 14.74 -13.26
C TRP A 443 -2.84 15.15 -11.81
N LYS A 444 -2.03 16.11 -11.33
CA LYS A 444 -2.24 16.81 -10.07
C LYS A 444 -1.70 18.25 -10.17
N PRO A 445 -2.30 19.24 -9.49
CA PRO A 445 -1.74 20.60 -9.51
C PRO A 445 -0.31 20.61 -8.94
N PRO A 446 0.61 21.43 -9.48
CA PRO A 446 2.01 21.48 -9.00
C PRO A 446 2.18 21.78 -7.51
N THR A 447 1.16 22.38 -6.88
CA THR A 447 1.15 22.74 -5.46
C THR A 447 0.64 21.63 -4.54
N HIS A 448 0.27 20.46 -5.06
CA HIS A 448 -0.26 19.35 -4.28
C HIS A 448 0.62 18.11 -4.46
N ASN A 449 0.73 17.32 -3.39
CA ASN A 449 1.52 16.10 -3.39
C ASN A 449 0.69 14.88 -3.78
N TRP A 450 1.30 13.82 -4.29
CA TRP A 450 0.59 12.58 -4.63
C TRP A 450 0.32 11.70 -3.40
N GLY A 451 -0.92 11.23 -3.26
CA GLY A 451 -1.24 10.11 -2.37
C GLY A 451 -0.96 8.76 -3.05
N TYR A 452 -1.40 7.67 -2.43
CA TYR A 452 -1.41 6.34 -3.06
C TYR A 452 -2.41 6.31 -4.20
N ASP A 453 -1.99 5.99 -5.42
CA ASP A 453 -2.89 5.89 -6.56
C ASP A 453 -3.57 4.53 -6.67
N LEU A 454 -4.69 4.48 -7.39
CA LEU A 454 -5.55 3.30 -7.50
C LEU A 454 -4.78 2.14 -8.11
N ILE A 455 -3.91 2.42 -9.08
CA ILE A 455 -3.26 1.39 -9.87
C ILE A 455 -2.17 0.73 -9.01
N THR A 456 -1.25 1.53 -8.45
CA THR A 456 -0.22 1.05 -7.52
C THR A 456 -0.85 0.31 -6.35
N SER A 457 -1.93 0.85 -5.77
CA SER A 457 -2.63 0.23 -4.65
C SER A 457 -3.25 -1.09 -5.05
N GLY A 458 -4.06 -1.12 -6.13
CA GLY A 458 -4.69 -2.33 -6.65
C GLY A 458 -3.68 -3.43 -6.93
N PHE A 459 -2.55 -3.11 -7.57
CA PHE A 459 -1.49 -4.08 -7.82
C PHE A 459 -0.84 -4.62 -6.56
N MET A 460 -0.56 -3.77 -5.57
CA MET A 460 -0.06 -4.26 -4.27
C MET A 460 -1.08 -5.19 -3.61
N ARG A 461 -2.38 -4.96 -3.77
CA ARG A 461 -3.42 -5.84 -3.22
C ARG A 461 -3.47 -7.18 -3.94
N PHE A 462 -3.35 -7.19 -5.28
CA PHE A 462 -3.28 -8.42 -6.07
C PHE A 462 -2.06 -9.25 -5.69
N SER A 463 -0.88 -8.64 -5.64
CA SER A 463 0.38 -9.34 -5.33
C SER A 463 0.45 -9.88 -3.90
N ASN A 464 -0.32 -9.28 -2.98
CA ASN A 464 -0.38 -9.69 -1.58
C ASN A 464 -1.65 -10.50 -1.28
N GLU A 465 -2.32 -11.12 -2.26
CA GLU A 465 -3.48 -12.01 -2.03
C GLU A 465 -4.53 -11.37 -1.10
N GLN A 466 -4.81 -10.08 -1.31
CA GLN A 466 -5.87 -9.38 -0.58
C GLN A 466 -7.18 -9.30 -1.37
N LEU A 467 -7.12 -9.75 -2.62
CA LEU A 467 -8.25 -9.87 -3.51
C LEU A 467 -8.26 -11.32 -3.95
N ASP A 468 -9.24 -12.05 -3.43
CA ASP A 468 -9.51 -13.43 -3.80
C ASP A 468 -9.68 -13.57 -5.32
N ASP A 469 -9.38 -14.74 -5.88
CA ASP A 469 -9.56 -15.03 -7.30
C ASP A 469 -11.04 -14.96 -7.69
N ALA A 470 -11.91 -15.35 -6.75
CA ALA A 470 -13.34 -15.10 -6.83
C ALA A 470 -13.67 -13.61 -7.08
N ALA A 471 -12.81 -12.65 -6.72
CA ALA A 471 -13.06 -11.24 -7.02
C ALA A 471 -12.99 -10.92 -8.53
N ILE A 472 -12.27 -11.70 -9.35
CA ILE A 472 -12.32 -11.55 -10.81
C ILE A 472 -13.75 -11.86 -11.28
N SER A 473 -14.28 -13.01 -10.89
CA SER A 473 -15.58 -13.49 -11.36
C SER A 473 -16.76 -12.77 -10.72
N THR A 474 -16.69 -12.52 -9.41
CA THR A 474 -17.80 -11.94 -8.63
C THR A 474 -17.83 -10.41 -8.64
N ARG A 475 -16.68 -9.74 -8.86
CA ARG A 475 -16.60 -8.26 -8.81
C ARG A 475 -16.20 -7.65 -10.14
N LEU A 476 -15.16 -8.16 -10.80
CA LEU A 476 -14.68 -7.54 -12.04
C LEU A 476 -15.57 -7.86 -13.23
N TRP A 477 -15.95 -9.12 -13.47
CA TRP A 477 -16.80 -9.48 -14.61
C TRP A 477 -18.13 -8.73 -14.63
N PRO A 478 -18.90 -8.62 -13.53
CA PRO A 478 -20.13 -7.83 -13.55
C PRO A 478 -19.89 -6.36 -13.91
N ARG A 479 -18.75 -5.78 -13.50
CA ARG A 479 -18.38 -4.40 -13.88
C ARG A 479 -17.99 -4.30 -15.35
N LEU A 480 -17.32 -5.31 -15.89
CA LEU A 480 -17.03 -5.41 -17.32
C LEU A 480 -18.33 -5.59 -18.14
N ASP A 481 -19.30 -6.35 -17.64
CA ASP A 481 -20.63 -6.51 -18.24
C ASP A 481 -21.43 -5.20 -18.22
N GLN A 482 -21.39 -4.45 -17.12
CA GLN A 482 -22.03 -3.14 -16.97
C GLN A 482 -21.52 -2.12 -18.00
N ILE A 483 -20.25 -2.19 -18.39
CA ILE A 483 -19.68 -1.34 -19.45
C ILE A 483 -19.75 -1.99 -20.85
N HIS A 484 -20.44 -3.14 -20.97
CA HIS A 484 -20.57 -3.93 -22.19
C HIS A 484 -19.22 -4.32 -22.81
N PHE A 485 -18.21 -4.58 -21.98
CA PHE A 485 -16.93 -5.10 -22.45
C PHE A 485 -17.13 -6.53 -22.99
N PRO A 486 -16.80 -6.85 -24.25
CA PRO A 486 -17.11 -8.15 -24.83
C PRO A 486 -16.47 -9.32 -24.09
N GLU A 487 -17.25 -10.36 -23.79
CA GLU A 487 -16.78 -11.55 -23.07
C GLU A 487 -15.61 -12.24 -23.78
N TRP A 488 -15.67 -12.39 -25.11
CA TRP A 488 -14.61 -12.99 -25.92
C TRP A 488 -13.30 -12.18 -25.97
N LEU A 489 -13.30 -10.94 -25.48
CA LEU A 489 -12.08 -10.15 -25.28
C LEU A 489 -11.44 -10.36 -23.90
N ARG A 490 -12.17 -10.92 -22.95
CA ARG A 490 -11.66 -11.28 -21.62
C ARG A 490 -10.83 -12.53 -21.76
N SER A 491 -9.72 -12.63 -21.03
CA SER A 491 -9.05 -13.91 -20.86
C SER A 491 -9.80 -14.75 -19.85
N ASP A 492 -9.78 -16.05 -20.07
CA ASP A 492 -10.14 -17.01 -19.03
C ASP A 492 -9.03 -17.00 -17.98
N VAL A 493 -9.41 -17.18 -16.72
CA VAL A 493 -8.46 -17.51 -15.65
C VAL A 493 -8.27 -19.03 -15.76
N PRO A 494 -7.05 -19.55 -15.93
CA PRO A 494 -6.81 -20.99 -15.84
C PRO A 494 -7.39 -21.51 -14.52
N ASP A 495 -7.91 -22.73 -14.49
CA ASP A 495 -8.51 -23.29 -13.27
C ASP A 495 -7.58 -23.04 -12.06
N GLU A 496 -8.16 -22.45 -11.01
CA GLU A 496 -7.50 -21.87 -9.81
C GLU A 496 -6.37 -22.74 -9.23
N TYR A 497 -6.50 -24.06 -9.41
CA TYR A 497 -5.64 -25.09 -8.83
C TYR A 497 -4.23 -25.20 -9.45
N GLU A 498 -3.96 -24.67 -10.66
CA GLU A 498 -2.66 -24.91 -11.32
C GLU A 498 -1.59 -23.83 -11.07
N LEU A 499 -1.96 -22.60 -10.70
CA LEU A 499 -1.02 -21.46 -10.75
C LEU A 499 -0.97 -20.61 -9.46
N GLY A 500 -1.91 -20.82 -8.53
CA GLY A 500 -2.06 -20.01 -7.32
C GLY A 500 -2.58 -18.59 -7.60
N GLN A 501 -3.27 -18.00 -6.61
CA GLN A 501 -3.98 -16.72 -6.74
C GLN A 501 -3.14 -15.56 -7.33
N LYS A 502 -1.85 -15.53 -6.98
CA LYS A 502 -0.88 -14.52 -7.46
C LYS A 502 -0.80 -14.42 -8.99
N HIS A 503 -1.00 -15.53 -9.69
CA HIS A 503 -0.84 -15.58 -11.14
C HIS A 503 -2.14 -15.34 -11.90
N SER A 504 -3.30 -15.65 -11.30
CA SER A 504 -4.64 -15.52 -11.91
C SER A 504 -4.89 -14.11 -12.46
N TRP A 505 -4.68 -13.08 -11.64
CA TRP A 505 -4.80 -11.68 -12.06
C TRP A 505 -3.82 -11.29 -13.17
N LYS A 506 -2.58 -11.79 -13.09
CA LYS A 506 -1.53 -11.50 -14.07
C LYS A 506 -1.89 -12.06 -15.44
N PHE A 507 -2.31 -13.32 -15.47
CA PHE A 507 -2.77 -14.02 -16.68
C PHE A 507 -4.05 -13.39 -17.24
N PHE A 508 -5.03 -13.07 -16.39
CA PHE A 508 -6.27 -12.44 -16.81
C PHE A 508 -6.00 -11.11 -17.53
N LEU A 509 -5.21 -10.22 -16.92
CA LEU A 509 -4.92 -8.91 -17.49
C LEU A 509 -4.09 -9.03 -18.78
N GLU A 510 -3.04 -9.85 -18.78
CA GLU A 510 -2.19 -10.06 -19.95
C GLU A 510 -2.97 -10.66 -21.12
N GLY A 511 -3.71 -11.75 -20.88
CA GLY A 511 -4.54 -12.39 -21.89
C GLY A 511 -5.65 -11.48 -22.41
N THR A 512 -6.28 -10.67 -21.55
CA THR A 512 -7.31 -9.70 -21.96
C THR A 512 -6.73 -8.61 -22.86
N MET A 513 -5.55 -8.08 -22.52
CA MET A 513 -4.84 -7.12 -23.36
C MET A 513 -4.40 -7.73 -24.69
N ASP A 514 -3.94 -8.97 -24.70
CA ASP A 514 -3.53 -9.69 -25.91
C ASP A 514 -4.71 -9.96 -26.85
N ARG A 515 -5.82 -10.51 -26.33
CA ARG A 515 -7.08 -10.71 -27.09
C ARG A 515 -7.59 -9.38 -27.66
N THR A 516 -7.60 -8.32 -26.84
CA THR A 516 -8.00 -6.96 -27.26
C THR A 516 -7.08 -6.40 -28.35
N MET A 517 -5.76 -6.59 -28.23
CA MET A 517 -4.80 -6.11 -29.22
C MET A 517 -4.95 -6.85 -30.56
N VAL A 518 -5.12 -8.18 -30.53
CA VAL A 518 -5.34 -8.98 -31.74
C VAL A 518 -6.61 -8.52 -32.46
N PHE A 519 -7.71 -8.36 -31.72
CA PHE A 519 -8.96 -7.86 -32.28
C PHE A 519 -8.82 -6.45 -32.88
N LEU A 520 -8.31 -5.49 -32.12
CA LEU A 520 -8.15 -4.11 -32.58
C LEU A 520 -7.25 -4.03 -33.81
N ARG A 521 -6.17 -4.83 -33.86
CA ARG A 521 -5.29 -4.93 -35.02
C ARG A 521 -6.04 -5.44 -36.25
N GLU A 522 -6.84 -6.50 -36.12
CA GLU A 522 -7.63 -7.02 -37.22
C GLU A 522 -8.68 -6.03 -37.73
N VAL A 523 -9.46 -5.44 -36.81
CA VAL A 523 -10.49 -4.44 -37.17
C VAL A 523 -9.84 -3.23 -37.81
N PHE A 524 -8.71 -2.78 -37.29
CA PHE A 524 -7.93 -1.69 -37.86
C PHE A 524 -7.48 -1.99 -39.28
N LEU A 525 -6.84 -3.15 -39.51
CA LEU A 525 -6.35 -3.56 -40.83
C LEU A 525 -7.51 -3.72 -41.84
N LYS A 526 -8.60 -4.39 -41.46
CA LYS A 526 -9.79 -4.59 -42.30
C LYS A 526 -10.45 -3.25 -42.63
N SER A 527 -10.61 -2.36 -41.65
CA SER A 527 -11.23 -1.04 -41.85
C SER A 527 -10.37 -0.12 -42.72
N HIS A 528 -9.04 -0.17 -42.56
CA HIS A 528 -8.11 0.58 -43.42
C HIS A 528 -8.11 0.05 -44.85
N ALA A 529 -8.06 -1.27 -45.03
CA ALA A 529 -8.13 -1.89 -46.35
C ALA A 529 -9.44 -1.54 -47.07
N LEU A 530 -10.58 -1.59 -46.36
CA LEU A 530 -11.88 -1.18 -46.89
C LEU A 530 -11.88 0.31 -47.26
N TYR A 531 -11.40 1.19 -46.38
CA TYR A 531 -11.36 2.63 -46.64
C TYR A 531 -10.49 2.99 -47.85
N ILE A 532 -9.30 2.38 -47.96
CA ILE A 532 -8.41 2.56 -49.12
C ILE A 532 -9.07 2.00 -50.38
N GLY A 533 -9.68 0.81 -50.31
CA GLY A 533 -10.41 0.20 -51.42
C GLY A 533 -11.54 1.09 -51.93
N VAL A 534 -12.33 1.69 -51.03
CA VAL A 534 -13.38 2.67 -51.38
C VAL A 534 -12.77 3.93 -52.01
N CYS A 535 -11.66 4.45 -51.47
CA CYS A 535 -10.98 5.61 -52.07
C CYS A 535 -10.47 5.32 -53.48
N VAL A 536 -9.89 4.13 -53.71
CA VAL A 536 -9.43 3.68 -55.04
C VAL A 536 -10.62 3.51 -55.98
N LEU A 537 -11.71 2.87 -55.53
CA LEU A 537 -12.93 2.72 -56.34
C LEU A 537 -13.50 4.07 -56.76
N VAL A 538 -13.59 5.03 -55.83
CA VAL A 538 -14.03 6.40 -56.14
C VAL A 538 -13.09 7.09 -57.13
N ALA A 539 -11.78 6.90 -57.00
CA ALA A 539 -10.80 7.46 -57.94
C ALA A 539 -10.95 6.83 -59.35
N VAL A 540 -11.14 5.51 -59.44
CA VAL A 540 -11.39 4.78 -60.68
C VAL A 540 -12.69 5.24 -61.33
N VAL A 541 -13.77 5.38 -60.56
CA VAL A 541 -15.06 5.90 -61.05
C VAL A 541 -14.91 7.32 -61.58
N ARG A 542 -14.18 8.19 -60.87
CA ARG A 542 -13.90 9.57 -61.34
C ARG A 542 -13.07 9.60 -62.63
N TYR A 543 -12.10 8.70 -62.75
CA TYR A 543 -11.26 8.59 -63.93
C TYR A 543 -12.05 8.07 -65.14
N LEU A 544 -12.75 6.94 -64.98
CA LEU A 544 -13.42 6.25 -66.09
C LEU A 544 -14.75 6.92 -66.50
N ILE A 545 -15.57 7.35 -65.54
CA ILE A 545 -16.92 7.83 -65.82
C ILE A 545 -16.96 9.35 -66.02
N ILE A 546 -16.28 10.09 -65.15
CA ILE A 546 -16.34 11.56 -65.15
C ILE A 546 -15.31 12.18 -66.11
N ARG A 547 -14.42 11.36 -66.70
CA ARG A 547 -13.33 11.77 -67.62
C ARG A 547 -12.45 12.89 -67.06
N ARG A 548 -12.19 12.86 -65.75
CA ARG A 548 -11.27 13.80 -65.10
C ARG A 548 -9.82 13.45 -65.39
N SER A 549 -8.95 14.44 -65.33
CA SER A 549 -7.52 14.26 -65.65
C SER A 549 -6.87 13.23 -64.70
N PRO A 550 -5.82 12.51 -65.13
CA PRO A 550 -5.10 11.56 -64.28
C PRO A 550 -4.61 12.18 -62.96
N GLY A 551 -4.26 13.47 -62.97
CA GLY A 551 -3.85 14.21 -61.78
C GLY A 551 -4.95 14.30 -60.72
N GLU A 552 -6.21 14.51 -61.12
CA GLU A 552 -7.33 14.58 -60.17
C GLU A 552 -7.69 13.21 -59.59
N ALA A 553 -7.51 12.14 -60.38
CA ALA A 553 -7.67 10.77 -59.89
C ALA A 553 -6.57 10.40 -58.88
N LEU A 554 -5.31 10.79 -59.16
CA LEU A 554 -4.20 10.61 -58.24
C LEU A 554 -4.40 11.42 -56.95
N GLU A 555 -4.83 12.68 -57.05
CA GLU A 555 -5.13 13.52 -55.88
C GLU A 555 -6.25 12.91 -55.02
N ALA A 556 -7.27 12.31 -55.64
CA ALA A 556 -8.36 11.64 -54.93
C ALA A 556 -7.90 10.43 -54.09
N VAL A 557 -6.77 9.79 -54.47
CA VAL A 557 -6.12 8.70 -53.70
C VAL A 557 -5.10 9.24 -52.70
N MET A 558 -4.25 10.17 -53.12
CA MET A 558 -3.15 10.70 -52.31
C MET A 558 -3.64 11.58 -51.14
N ALA A 559 -4.71 12.36 -51.32
CA ALA A 559 -5.25 13.19 -50.25
C ALA A 559 -5.76 12.37 -49.03
N PRO A 560 -6.54 11.28 -49.19
CA PRO A 560 -6.85 10.34 -48.10
C PRO A 560 -5.60 9.77 -47.41
N ILE A 561 -4.62 9.31 -48.19
CA ILE A 561 -3.38 8.72 -47.66
C ILE A 561 -2.64 9.75 -46.81
N TRP A 562 -2.45 10.97 -47.32
CA TRP A 562 -1.79 12.04 -46.58
C TRP A 562 -2.53 12.38 -45.28
N ARG A 563 -3.86 12.50 -45.31
CA ARG A 563 -4.66 12.75 -44.11
C ARG A 563 -4.50 11.64 -43.08
N LEU A 564 -4.67 10.37 -43.48
CA LEU A 564 -4.47 9.23 -42.59
C LEU A 564 -3.06 9.24 -42.01
N SER A 565 -2.03 9.42 -42.84
CA SER A 565 -0.64 9.52 -42.38
C SER A 565 -0.47 10.63 -41.33
N THR A 566 -1.06 11.81 -41.54
CA THR A 566 -0.96 12.91 -40.55
C THR A 566 -1.71 12.62 -39.25
N THR A 567 -2.92 12.06 -39.29
CA THR A 567 -3.68 11.73 -38.08
C THR A 567 -3.03 10.59 -37.30
N HIS A 568 -2.55 9.57 -38.02
CA HIS A 568 -1.85 8.43 -37.43
C HIS A 568 -0.51 8.83 -36.84
N PHE A 569 0.29 9.62 -37.57
CA PHE A 569 1.54 10.15 -37.05
C PHE A 569 1.32 10.99 -35.79
N THR A 570 0.25 11.80 -35.75
CA THR A 570 -0.12 12.56 -34.55
C THR A 570 -0.49 11.65 -33.39
N ALA A 571 -1.29 10.60 -33.63
CA ALA A 571 -1.63 9.61 -32.61
C ALA A 571 -0.39 8.86 -32.08
N VAL A 572 0.52 8.42 -32.98
CA VAL A 572 1.81 7.81 -32.61
C VAL A 572 2.61 8.75 -31.74
N ILE A 573 2.75 10.01 -32.13
CA ILE A 573 3.46 11.03 -31.36
C ILE A 573 2.85 11.17 -29.96
N CYS A 574 1.53 11.34 -29.85
CA CYS A 574 0.85 11.53 -28.58
C CYS A 574 1.01 10.31 -27.65
N VAL A 575 0.82 9.09 -28.17
CA VAL A 575 0.96 7.86 -27.40
C VAL A 575 2.42 7.61 -27.03
N PHE A 576 3.36 7.82 -27.95
CA PHE A 576 4.79 7.69 -27.68
C PHE A 576 5.26 8.67 -26.62
N PHE A 577 4.84 9.94 -26.68
CA PHE A 577 5.18 10.92 -25.64
C PHE A 577 4.56 10.56 -24.29
N THR A 578 3.33 10.04 -24.27
CA THR A 578 2.67 9.60 -23.02
C THR A 578 3.42 8.41 -22.42
N TRP A 579 3.67 7.37 -23.21
CA TRP A 579 4.44 6.19 -22.79
C TRP A 579 5.85 6.56 -22.33
N SER A 580 6.57 7.36 -23.13
CA SER A 580 7.91 7.86 -22.80
C SER A 580 7.91 8.71 -21.53
N HIS A 581 6.88 9.54 -21.33
CA HIS A 581 6.74 10.33 -20.10
C HIS A 581 6.54 9.44 -18.87
N ILE A 582 5.66 8.43 -18.95
CA ILE A 582 5.43 7.46 -17.86
C ILE A 582 6.71 6.67 -17.57
N ARG A 583 7.37 6.13 -18.61
CA ARG A 583 8.60 5.34 -18.48
C ARG A 583 9.76 6.16 -17.90
N ASN A 584 9.92 7.40 -18.35
CA ASN A 584 10.98 8.32 -17.88
C ASN A 584 10.61 9.09 -16.62
N SER A 585 9.36 8.95 -16.14
CA SER A 585 8.93 9.50 -14.86
C SER A 585 9.82 8.96 -13.73
N ARG A 586 9.77 9.61 -12.56
CA ARG A 586 10.53 9.14 -11.40
C ARG A 586 10.09 7.73 -10.99
N TRP A 587 8.78 7.48 -11.01
CA TRP A 587 8.19 6.18 -10.72
C TRP A 587 8.62 5.11 -11.72
N GLY A 588 8.43 5.34 -13.02
CA GLY A 588 8.81 4.37 -14.06
C GLY A 588 10.29 4.00 -14.02
N ARG A 589 11.20 4.98 -13.84
CA ARG A 589 12.64 4.71 -13.68
C ARG A 589 12.95 3.95 -12.39
N ALA A 590 12.26 4.21 -11.29
CA ALA A 590 12.46 3.47 -10.05
C ALA A 590 12.00 2.01 -10.20
N VAL A 591 10.89 1.77 -10.90
CA VAL A 591 10.44 0.42 -11.22
C VAL A 591 11.47 -0.31 -12.09
N LEU A 592 11.87 0.28 -13.23
CA LEU A 592 12.83 -0.32 -14.17
C LEU A 592 14.22 -0.59 -13.57
N LYS A 593 14.65 0.19 -12.58
CA LYS A 593 15.94 0.01 -11.91
C LYS A 593 15.91 -0.99 -10.75
N GLY A 594 14.78 -1.67 -10.51
CA GLY A 594 14.64 -2.53 -9.33
C GLY A 594 14.58 -1.74 -8.01
N GLN A 595 14.36 -0.43 -8.09
CA GLN A 595 14.40 0.49 -6.96
C GLN A 595 13.06 0.55 -6.21
N ALA A 596 11.93 0.59 -6.93
CA ALA A 596 10.60 0.54 -6.32
C ALA A 596 10.42 -0.78 -5.53
N LEU A 597 9.81 -0.71 -4.35
CA LEU A 597 9.54 -1.89 -3.50
C LEU A 597 10.79 -2.77 -3.27
N MET A 598 11.97 -2.16 -3.21
CA MET A 598 13.20 -2.92 -2.95
C MET A 598 13.12 -3.62 -1.59
N ARG A 599 13.77 -4.79 -1.49
CA ARG A 599 13.92 -5.47 -0.20
C ARG A 599 14.55 -4.53 0.82
N PRO A 600 14.10 -4.55 2.07
CA PRO A 600 14.53 -3.58 3.07
C PRO A 600 16.00 -3.72 3.42
N PHE A 601 16.52 -4.95 3.50
CA PHE A 601 17.92 -5.19 3.78
C PHE A 601 18.73 -5.40 2.50
N PRO A 602 19.90 -4.75 2.35
CA PRO A 602 20.75 -4.94 1.20
C PRO A 602 21.40 -6.33 1.22
N LYS A 603 21.64 -6.90 0.03
CA LYS A 603 22.59 -8.01 -0.06
C LYS A 603 23.97 -7.49 0.32
N VAL A 604 24.66 -8.20 1.21
CA VAL A 604 26.00 -7.81 1.66
C VAL A 604 26.94 -7.77 0.45
N THR A 605 27.52 -6.58 0.19
CA THR A 605 28.47 -6.37 -0.91
C THR A 605 29.75 -5.67 -0.47
N MET A 606 29.97 -5.50 0.84
CA MET A 606 31.19 -4.91 1.40
C MET A 606 32.25 -5.98 1.65
N SER A 607 33.52 -5.61 1.77
CA SER A 607 34.55 -6.58 2.15
C SER A 607 34.34 -7.03 3.61
N LYS A 608 34.60 -8.30 3.90
CA LYS A 608 34.45 -8.89 5.24
C LYS A 608 35.14 -8.08 6.34
N SER A 609 36.29 -7.46 6.04
CA SER A 609 37.02 -6.60 6.99
C SER A 609 36.32 -5.28 7.30
N GLU A 610 35.69 -4.63 6.31
CA GLU A 610 34.90 -3.42 6.53
C GLU A 610 33.61 -3.76 7.28
N GLU A 611 33.05 -4.92 6.98
CA GLU A 611 31.82 -5.44 7.58
C GLU A 611 31.96 -5.79 9.06
N LEU A 612 33.05 -6.46 9.46
CA LEU A 612 33.31 -6.83 10.86
C LEU A 612 33.39 -5.62 11.81
N THR A 613 33.61 -4.41 11.28
CA THR A 613 33.63 -3.20 12.11
C THR A 613 32.25 -2.57 12.34
N LEU A 614 31.22 -3.04 11.63
CA LEU A 614 29.90 -2.40 11.57
C LEU A 614 28.78 -3.25 12.17
N VAL A 615 29.07 -4.50 12.53
CA VAL A 615 28.08 -5.48 12.99
C VAL A 615 28.55 -6.10 14.31
N SER A 616 27.60 -6.40 15.20
CA SER A 616 27.88 -7.13 16.43
C SER A 616 27.92 -8.64 16.12
N ASP A 617 28.89 -9.34 16.69
CA ASP A 617 29.05 -10.79 16.54
C ASP A 617 28.31 -11.59 17.64
N GLY A 618 27.49 -10.92 18.46
CA GLY A 618 26.75 -11.54 19.55
C GLY A 618 25.68 -12.56 19.10
N PRO A 619 25.12 -13.37 20.01
CA PRO A 619 24.04 -14.29 19.67
C PRO A 619 22.77 -13.53 19.26
N THR A 620 22.04 -14.04 18.27
CA THR A 620 20.76 -13.49 17.85
C THR A 620 19.65 -13.83 18.85
N THR A 621 18.67 -12.95 19.01
CA THR A 621 17.53 -13.15 19.91
C THR A 621 16.31 -12.34 19.47
N PHE A 622 15.16 -12.60 20.09
CA PHE A 622 13.97 -11.76 20.00
C PHE A 622 14.00 -10.67 21.08
N PRO A 623 13.63 -9.42 20.76
CA PRO A 623 13.41 -8.37 21.75
C PRO A 623 12.34 -8.75 22.77
N ALA A 624 12.68 -8.61 24.04
CA ALA A 624 11.75 -8.66 25.17
C ALA A 624 11.40 -7.24 25.64
N ASN A 625 10.35 -7.14 26.45
CA ASN A 625 9.78 -5.84 26.87
C ASN A 625 10.76 -4.92 27.57
N ASN A 626 11.69 -5.47 28.35
CA ASN A 626 12.65 -4.69 29.13
C ASN A 626 13.97 -4.48 28.41
N ASP A 627 14.15 -5.01 27.20
CA ASP A 627 15.38 -4.84 26.44
C ASP A 627 15.55 -3.39 25.95
N VAL A 628 16.79 -2.91 25.96
CA VAL A 628 17.21 -1.66 25.35
C VAL A 628 17.62 -1.95 23.92
N LEU A 629 16.90 -1.35 22.98
CA LEU A 629 17.01 -1.64 21.56
C LEU A 629 17.75 -0.52 20.83
N PHE A 630 18.84 -0.87 20.15
CA PHE A 630 19.58 0.00 19.24
C PHE A 630 19.30 -0.41 17.80
N GLY A 631 18.32 0.25 17.18
CA GLY A 631 17.98 0.03 15.78
C GLY A 631 19.06 0.55 14.85
N THR A 632 19.18 -0.08 13.68
CA THR A 632 19.98 0.47 12.58
C THR A 632 19.07 1.00 11.48
N ARG A 633 17.96 0.30 11.21
CA ARG A 633 16.92 0.72 10.27
C ARG A 633 16.03 1.81 10.84
N TYR A 634 15.66 1.67 12.11
CA TYR A 634 14.76 2.58 12.80
C TYR A 634 15.34 4.00 12.98
N ASP A 635 16.56 4.33 12.53
CA ASP A 635 17.05 5.71 12.49
C ASP A 635 16.73 6.43 11.16
N ALA A 636 16.06 5.76 10.22
CA ALA A 636 15.75 6.32 8.92
C ALA A 636 14.56 7.27 8.98
N LYS A 637 14.81 8.57 8.80
CA LYS A 637 13.79 9.62 8.71
C LYS A 637 12.62 9.32 7.77
N PHE A 638 12.86 8.60 6.69
CA PHE A 638 11.79 8.25 5.74
C PHE A 638 10.77 7.25 6.33
N LEU A 639 11.08 6.62 7.46
CA LEU A 639 10.18 5.75 8.19
C LEU A 639 9.17 6.51 9.07
N GLY A 640 9.12 7.85 9.06
CA GLY A 640 8.13 8.61 9.87
C GLY A 640 8.24 8.28 11.37
N MET A 641 7.13 7.97 12.05
CA MET A 641 7.14 7.58 13.48
C MET A 641 8.12 6.44 13.83
N TYR A 642 8.42 5.53 12.90
CA TYR A 642 9.33 4.42 13.18
C TYR A 642 10.75 4.90 13.43
N GLU A 643 11.07 6.13 13.02
CA GLU A 643 12.34 6.78 13.33
C GLU A 643 12.59 6.86 14.85
N ASP A 644 11.57 7.24 15.61
CA ASP A 644 11.70 7.43 17.05
C ASP A 644 11.05 6.31 17.86
N TYR A 645 10.57 5.27 17.19
CA TYR A 645 9.74 4.24 17.78
C TYR A 645 10.42 3.46 18.90
N LEU A 646 11.73 3.19 18.74
CA LEU A 646 12.52 2.53 19.77
C LEU A 646 12.72 3.41 21.00
N HIS A 647 12.65 4.75 20.90
CA HIS A 647 12.74 5.62 22.08
C HIS A 647 11.58 5.41 23.05
N TRP A 648 10.44 4.94 22.54
CA TRP A 648 9.23 4.67 23.30
C TRP A 648 9.10 3.21 23.74
N HIS A 649 10.01 2.34 23.32
CA HIS A 649 10.09 0.97 23.80
C HIS A 649 10.27 0.94 25.32
N LYS A 650 9.63 -0.03 25.99
CA LYS A 650 9.54 -0.07 27.46
C LYS A 650 10.92 -0.18 28.13
N GLY A 651 11.87 -0.92 27.56
CA GLY A 651 13.26 -0.95 28.05
C GLY A 651 14.07 0.31 27.73
N ASN A 652 13.82 0.97 26.59
CA ASN A 652 14.54 2.19 26.20
C ASN A 652 14.12 3.41 27.05
N LYS A 653 12.88 3.49 27.52
CA LYS A 653 12.40 4.59 28.38
C LYS A 653 13.25 4.80 29.65
N PRO A 654 13.43 3.81 30.55
CA PRO A 654 14.26 3.97 31.74
C PRO A 654 15.73 4.21 31.38
N TYR A 655 16.24 3.55 30.33
CA TYR A 655 17.58 3.79 29.82
C TYR A 655 17.80 5.25 29.40
N ASN A 656 16.91 5.81 28.57
CA ASN A 656 16.99 7.19 28.11
C ASN A 656 16.88 8.18 29.27
N ARG A 657 16.04 7.90 30.28
CA ARG A 657 15.97 8.71 31.51
C ARG A 657 17.28 8.66 32.31
N ALA A 658 17.90 7.48 32.43
CA ALA A 658 19.18 7.32 33.09
C ALA A 658 20.30 8.08 32.35
N ILE A 659 20.33 8.00 31.02
CA ILE A 659 21.23 8.79 30.18
C ILE A 659 21.02 10.29 30.42
N GLN A 660 19.78 10.80 30.36
CA GLN A 660 19.49 12.21 30.58
C GLN A 660 19.84 12.69 32.00
N ALA A 661 19.64 11.85 33.01
CA ALA A 661 20.00 12.17 34.40
C ALA A 661 21.51 12.21 34.61
N ASN A 662 22.26 11.32 33.96
CA ASN A 662 23.71 11.19 34.14
C ASN A 662 24.53 12.07 33.17
N ALA A 663 23.96 12.49 32.05
CA ALA A 663 24.63 13.27 31.00
C ALA A 663 25.22 14.60 31.48
N PRO A 664 24.57 15.43 32.33
CA PRO A 664 25.16 16.67 32.82
C PRO A 664 26.46 16.45 33.61
N PHE A 665 26.57 15.33 34.34
CA PHE A 665 27.81 14.98 35.04
C PHE A 665 28.90 14.54 34.06
N TYR A 666 28.50 13.92 32.95
CA TYR A 666 29.41 13.53 31.89
C TYR A 666 29.99 14.74 31.13
N GLU A 667 29.31 15.89 31.04
CA GLU A 667 29.87 17.09 30.38
C GLU A 667 31.17 17.59 31.04
N SER A 668 31.29 17.41 32.36
CA SER A 668 32.48 17.78 33.14
C SER A 668 33.72 16.89 32.90
N TYR A 669 33.62 15.90 32.00
CA TYR A 669 34.55 14.77 31.81
C TYR A 669 35.98 15.06 31.42
N GLN A 670 36.30 16.23 30.90
CA GLN A 670 37.67 16.46 30.46
C GLN A 670 38.67 16.43 31.64
N ARG A 671 38.18 16.36 32.90
CA ARG A 671 39.00 16.46 34.11
C ARG A 671 38.73 15.41 35.20
N LEU A 672 37.79 14.47 35.00
CA LEU A 672 37.42 13.52 36.06
C LEU A 672 38.22 12.19 35.99
N PRO A 673 38.48 11.53 37.15
CA PRO A 673 39.16 10.23 37.23
C PRO A 673 38.39 9.09 36.55
N ALA A 674 39.09 8.01 36.18
CA ALA A 674 38.51 6.85 35.49
C ALA A 674 37.42 6.14 36.32
N GLU A 675 37.52 6.21 37.65
CA GLU A 675 36.59 5.62 38.61
C GLU A 675 35.19 6.27 38.52
N PHE A 676 35.14 7.57 38.21
CA PHE A 676 33.85 8.26 38.03
C PHE A 676 33.17 7.82 36.74
N ASP A 677 33.94 7.54 35.67
CA ASP A 677 33.39 6.97 34.42
C ASP A 677 32.79 5.60 34.65
N ALA A 678 33.54 4.72 35.29
CA ALA A 678 33.04 3.40 35.66
C ALA A 678 31.74 3.51 36.48
N ARG A 679 31.67 4.41 37.46
CA ARG A 679 30.48 4.58 38.30
C ARG A 679 29.25 5.08 37.52
N LEU A 680 29.42 6.02 36.59
CA LEU A 680 28.31 6.51 35.76
C LEU A 680 27.81 5.43 34.79
N LEU A 681 28.73 4.66 34.20
CA LEU A 681 28.39 3.53 33.34
C LEU A 681 27.66 2.45 34.13
N GLU A 682 28.20 2.03 35.28
CA GLU A 682 27.59 1.06 36.20
C GLU A 682 26.20 1.52 36.65
N ASN A 683 26.03 2.79 37.04
CA ASN A 683 24.73 3.32 37.43
C ASN A 683 23.70 3.28 36.28
N THR A 684 24.14 3.58 35.05
CA THR A 684 23.26 3.62 33.87
C THR A 684 22.90 2.20 33.42
N ILE A 685 23.89 1.31 33.30
CA ILE A 685 23.72 -0.10 32.94
C ILE A 685 22.91 -0.83 34.01
N GLY A 686 23.26 -0.64 35.28
CA GLY A 686 22.56 -1.23 36.43
C GLY A 686 21.09 -0.81 36.53
N SER A 687 20.70 0.35 35.97
CA SER A 687 19.27 0.73 35.89
C SER A 687 18.46 -0.17 34.95
N VAL A 688 19.09 -0.68 33.89
CA VAL A 688 18.50 -1.61 32.92
C VAL A 688 18.52 -3.03 33.49
N GLU A 689 19.64 -3.45 34.08
CA GLU A 689 19.79 -4.77 34.71
C GLU A 689 18.79 -4.99 35.85
N LYS A 690 18.46 -3.96 36.63
CA LYS A 690 17.40 -4.00 37.66
C LYS A 690 16.04 -4.40 37.09
N THR A 691 15.77 -4.07 35.83
CA THR A 691 14.55 -4.48 35.12
C THR A 691 14.71 -5.82 34.38
N LYS A 692 15.85 -6.50 34.55
CA LYS A 692 16.26 -7.69 33.79
C LYS A 692 16.30 -7.44 32.27
N GLY A 693 16.56 -6.21 31.87
CA GLY A 693 16.70 -5.83 30.46
C GLY A 693 18.07 -6.20 29.91
N ARG A 694 18.13 -6.59 28.63
CA ARG A 694 19.38 -6.76 27.88
C ARG A 694 19.60 -5.56 26.96
N PHE A 695 20.78 -5.45 26.39
CA PHE A 695 21.07 -4.47 25.35
C PHE A 695 21.20 -5.19 24.01
N LEU A 696 20.36 -4.83 23.05
CA LEU A 696 20.31 -5.47 21.75
C LEU A 696 20.62 -4.46 20.65
N GLN A 697 21.39 -4.87 19.65
CA GLN A 697 21.63 -4.08 18.45
C GLN A 697 21.10 -4.81 17.21
N GLN A 698 20.38 -4.08 16.37
CA GLN A 698 19.85 -4.62 15.12
C GLN A 698 20.95 -4.70 14.06
N ASP A 699 21.16 -5.88 13.49
CA ASP A 699 21.97 -6.05 12.29
C ASP A 699 21.27 -5.42 11.09
N TYR A 700 21.96 -4.50 10.41
CA TYR A 700 21.41 -3.81 9.24
C TYR A 700 21.33 -4.70 7.99
N ARG A 701 21.95 -5.88 8.00
CA ARG A 701 22.03 -6.83 6.88
C ARG A 701 20.90 -7.84 6.88
N THR A 702 20.54 -8.32 8.08
CA THR A 702 19.54 -9.38 8.26
C THR A 702 18.30 -8.88 8.98
N GLY A 703 18.40 -7.75 9.70
CA GLY A 703 17.37 -7.30 10.62
C GLY A 703 17.40 -7.96 11.98
N SER A 704 18.21 -9.00 12.19
CA SER A 704 18.30 -9.74 13.44
C SER A 704 18.79 -8.87 14.60
N TRP A 705 18.31 -9.16 15.81
CA TRP A 705 18.79 -8.48 17.02
C TRP A 705 19.88 -9.31 17.68
N HIS A 706 21.04 -8.70 17.92
CA HIS A 706 22.18 -9.33 18.58
C HIS A 706 22.30 -8.82 20.01
N VAL A 707 22.53 -9.73 20.97
CA VAL A 707 22.88 -9.37 22.35
C VAL A 707 24.28 -8.80 22.37
N LEU A 708 24.41 -7.57 22.86
CA LEU A 708 25.70 -6.89 22.96
C LEU A 708 26.57 -7.47 24.08
N SER A 709 27.89 -7.54 23.86
CA SER A 709 28.86 -7.87 24.91
C SER A 709 28.95 -6.76 25.96
N ALA A 710 29.52 -7.03 27.13
CA ALA A 710 29.71 -6.02 28.17
C ALA A 710 30.52 -4.82 27.65
N GLU A 711 31.58 -5.08 26.87
CA GLU A 711 32.42 -4.04 26.26
C GLU A 711 31.64 -3.21 25.23
N GLU A 712 30.80 -3.84 24.41
CA GLU A 712 29.94 -3.15 23.45
C GLU A 712 28.89 -2.29 24.18
N ILE A 713 28.29 -2.80 25.26
CA ILE A 713 27.34 -2.05 26.11
C ILE A 713 28.02 -0.81 26.68
N GLU A 714 29.14 -0.97 27.37
CA GLU A 714 29.89 0.17 27.93
C GLU A 714 30.24 1.20 26.87
N ALA A 715 30.68 0.75 25.69
CA ALA A 715 31.01 1.64 24.58
C ALA A 715 29.79 2.42 24.07
N HIS A 716 28.61 1.78 23.97
CA HIS A 716 27.37 2.44 23.59
C HIS A 716 26.89 3.42 24.66
N VAL A 717 26.83 3.01 25.92
CA VAL A 717 26.38 3.86 27.04
C VAL A 717 27.29 5.08 27.19
N ARG A 718 28.62 4.88 27.13
CA ARG A 718 29.60 5.98 27.15
C ARG A 718 29.35 6.98 26.01
N ARG A 719 29.04 6.47 24.81
CA ARG A 719 28.72 7.28 23.63
C ARG A 719 27.44 8.09 23.85
N ASP A 720 26.39 7.45 24.36
CA ASP A 720 25.09 8.08 24.61
C ASP A 720 25.19 9.19 25.66
N LEU A 721 25.92 8.94 26.76
CA LEU A 721 26.23 9.97 27.77
C LEU A 721 26.99 11.14 27.15
N ALA A 722 28.03 10.87 26.35
CA ALA A 722 28.83 11.91 25.69
C ALA A 722 28.00 12.78 24.73
N TYR A 723 27.04 12.18 24.04
CA TYR A 723 26.15 12.90 23.14
C TYR A 723 25.08 13.69 23.88
N ALA A 724 24.44 13.08 24.88
CA ALA A 724 23.41 13.73 25.68
C ALA A 724 23.95 14.89 26.52
N ALA A 725 25.24 14.85 26.91
CA ALA A 725 25.91 15.90 27.66
C ALA A 725 26.01 17.23 26.89
N VAL A 726 26.05 17.20 25.55
CA VAL A 726 26.24 18.40 24.73
C VAL A 726 25.15 18.46 23.64
N PRO A 727 24.17 19.37 23.72
CA PRO A 727 23.03 19.41 22.80
C PRO A 727 23.40 19.42 21.31
N VAL A 728 24.48 20.14 20.96
CA VAL A 728 24.99 20.19 19.58
C VAL A 728 25.50 18.82 19.13
N LYS A 729 26.18 18.06 20.00
CA LYS A 729 26.62 16.71 19.68
C LYS A 729 25.43 15.77 19.52
N ALA A 730 24.42 15.84 20.40
CA ALA A 730 23.19 15.06 20.26
C ALA A 730 22.52 15.29 18.89
N ALA A 731 22.33 16.56 18.50
CA ALA A 731 21.76 16.90 17.20
C ALA A 731 22.61 16.41 16.01
N LEU A 732 23.94 16.49 16.13
CA LEU A 732 24.87 15.97 15.13
C LEU A 732 24.76 14.46 15.01
N ARG A 733 24.67 13.74 16.13
CA ARG A 733 24.50 12.28 16.14
C ARG A 733 23.23 11.86 15.43
N THR A 734 22.09 12.47 15.77
CA THR A 734 20.82 12.19 15.10
C THR A 734 20.95 12.41 13.59
N THR A 735 21.65 13.47 13.17
CA THR A 735 21.91 13.74 11.75
C THR A 735 22.79 12.67 11.11
N LEU A 736 23.88 12.25 11.77
CA LEU A 736 24.77 11.20 11.28
C LEU A 736 24.06 9.85 11.16
N ARG A 737 23.29 9.45 12.17
CA ARG A 737 22.49 8.21 12.15
C ARG A 737 21.46 8.22 11.03
N ARG A 738 20.75 9.33 10.84
CA ARG A 738 19.85 9.52 9.69
C ARG A 738 20.56 9.35 8.35
N MET A 739 21.77 9.90 8.20
CA MET A 739 22.55 9.75 6.96
C MET A 739 23.08 8.33 6.77
N ILE A 740 23.51 7.66 7.84
CA ILE A 740 23.92 6.25 7.82
C ILE A 740 22.74 5.36 7.41
N ALA A 741 21.56 5.56 8.03
CA ALA A 741 20.35 4.84 7.70
C ALA A 741 19.91 5.11 6.26
N LEU A 742 20.00 6.37 5.79
CA LEU A 742 19.77 6.70 4.37
C LEU A 742 20.73 5.93 3.46
N GLY A 743 22.03 5.91 3.76
CA GLY A 743 23.02 5.18 2.97
C GLY A 743 22.83 3.66 2.98
N ARG A 744 22.23 3.10 4.05
CA ARG A 744 21.95 1.67 4.21
C ARG A 744 20.64 1.21 3.59
N PHE A 745 19.58 2.02 3.68
CA PHE A 745 18.21 1.57 3.42
C PHE A 745 17.49 2.34 2.31
N ALA A 746 17.96 3.54 1.95
CA ALA A 746 17.30 4.34 0.94
C ALA A 746 17.76 4.02 -0.49
N PHE A 747 17.15 4.72 -1.45
CA PHE A 747 17.52 4.62 -2.85
C PHE A 747 18.99 4.97 -3.09
N GLY A 748 19.68 4.09 -3.81
CA GLY A 748 21.09 4.27 -4.13
C GLY A 748 22.06 3.71 -3.09
N ARG A 749 21.57 2.97 -2.09
CA ARG A 749 22.43 2.22 -1.13
C ARG A 749 23.46 1.31 -1.81
N GLU A 750 23.18 0.80 -3.01
CA GLU A 750 24.10 -0.04 -3.79
C GLU A 750 25.23 0.76 -4.46
N THR A 751 25.12 2.08 -4.54
CA THR A 751 26.16 2.92 -5.12
C THR A 751 27.43 2.86 -4.27
N ILE A 752 28.59 2.89 -4.92
CA ILE A 752 29.89 2.87 -4.24
C ILE A 752 30.01 4.07 -3.28
N LEU A 753 29.52 5.23 -3.69
CA LEU A 753 29.54 6.45 -2.88
C LEU A 753 28.75 6.28 -1.57
N MET A 754 27.54 5.73 -1.61
CA MET A 754 26.75 5.52 -0.40
C MET A 754 27.39 4.46 0.52
N ARG A 755 27.86 3.33 -0.04
CA ARG A 755 28.52 2.28 0.76
C ARG A 755 29.77 2.78 1.48
N LYS A 756 30.66 3.48 0.77
CA LYS A 756 31.86 4.07 1.38
C LYS A 756 31.49 5.24 2.31
N GLY A 757 30.49 6.03 1.95
CA GLY A 757 29.96 7.11 2.77
C GLY A 757 29.51 6.62 4.15
N VAL A 758 28.81 5.50 4.23
CA VAL A 758 28.39 4.88 5.50
C VAL A 758 29.60 4.57 6.40
N VAL A 759 30.67 4.00 5.85
CA VAL A 759 31.92 3.73 6.61
C VAL A 759 32.52 5.02 7.15
N TYR A 760 32.65 6.06 6.32
CA TYR A 760 33.21 7.35 6.75
C TYR A 760 32.33 8.06 7.77
N LEU A 761 31.00 7.95 7.67
CA LEU A 761 30.07 8.52 8.64
C LEU A 761 30.18 7.82 10.00
N HIS A 762 30.35 6.49 10.02
CA HIS A 762 30.64 5.74 11.27
C HIS A 762 31.98 6.15 11.88
N LEU A 763 33.03 6.28 11.07
CA LEU A 763 34.34 6.77 11.54
C LEU A 763 34.25 8.19 12.10
N LEU A 764 33.45 9.05 11.48
CA LEU A 764 33.18 10.40 11.96
C LEU A 764 32.40 10.37 13.29
N GLU A 765 31.35 9.55 13.40
CA GLU A 765 30.60 9.37 14.66
C GLU A 765 31.56 8.92 15.79
N LYS A 766 32.41 7.92 15.51
CA LYS A 766 33.41 7.42 16.46
C LYS A 766 34.38 8.53 16.90
N ARG A 767 34.99 9.26 15.96
CA ARG A 767 35.94 10.36 16.27
C ARG A 767 35.32 11.52 17.05
N LEU A 768 34.02 11.78 16.90
CA LEU A 768 33.31 12.81 17.68
C LEU A 768 33.12 12.43 19.16
N THR A 769 33.24 11.13 19.46
CA THR A 769 33.03 10.54 20.79
C THR A 769 34.32 10.13 21.48
N GLU A 770 35.37 9.84 20.71
CA GLU A 770 36.71 9.65 21.24
C GLU A 770 37.14 10.93 21.99
N LYS A 771 37.60 10.76 23.26
CA LYS A 771 38.17 11.85 24.05
C LYS A 771 39.15 12.59 23.16
N SER A 772 39.00 13.91 23.04
CA SER A 772 39.81 14.77 22.18
C SER A 772 41.21 14.21 22.13
N VAL A 773 41.59 13.61 21.00
CA VAL A 773 42.98 13.30 20.74
C VAL A 773 43.68 14.60 21.06
N THR A 774 44.50 14.61 22.11
CA THR A 774 45.43 15.71 22.35
C THR A 774 46.17 15.84 21.05
N VAL A 775 45.76 16.79 20.21
CA VAL A 775 46.43 17.08 18.96
C VAL A 775 47.84 17.39 19.42
N PRO A 776 48.83 16.53 19.14
CA PRO A 776 50.19 16.85 19.52
C PRO A 776 50.45 18.21 18.91
N ALA A 777 50.90 19.19 19.68
CA ALA A 777 51.20 20.54 19.21
C ALA A 777 52.39 20.59 18.22
N LYS A 778 52.64 19.50 17.49
CA LYS A 778 53.49 19.48 16.32
C LYS A 778 52.61 19.79 15.12
N GLU A 779 52.79 21.00 14.60
CA GLU A 779 52.49 21.37 13.22
C GLU A 779 53.23 20.44 12.25
N GLU A 780 52.80 19.19 12.14
CA GLU A 780 53.09 18.43 10.93
C GLU A 780 51.87 18.58 10.04
N SER A 781 52.03 19.45 9.04
CA SER A 781 51.06 19.68 7.98
C SER A 781 50.56 18.34 7.44
N PHE A 782 49.34 17.96 7.81
CA PHE A 782 48.65 16.83 7.22
C PHE A 782 48.32 17.21 5.78
N LYS A 783 49.27 17.00 4.86
CA LYS A 783 48.96 16.92 3.44
C LYS A 783 48.12 15.67 3.26
N VAL A 784 46.80 15.84 3.29
CA VAL A 784 45.90 14.90 2.66
C VAL A 784 46.21 14.99 1.17
N GLU A 785 47.15 14.15 0.69
CA GLU A 785 47.15 13.78 -0.72
C GLU A 785 45.80 13.08 -0.95
N MET A 786 44.81 13.87 -1.39
CA MET A 786 43.76 13.32 -2.23
C MET A 786 44.48 12.75 -3.43
N VAL A 787 44.81 11.47 -3.36
CA VAL A 787 45.08 10.67 -4.54
C VAL A 787 43.77 10.64 -5.32
N VAL A 788 43.56 11.68 -6.12
CA VAL A 788 42.67 11.64 -7.28
C VAL A 788 43.35 10.66 -8.22
N GLY A 789 43.14 9.37 -7.95
CA GLY A 789 43.54 8.30 -8.83
C GLY A 789 42.84 8.57 -10.15
N ARG A 790 43.61 8.99 -11.16
CA ARG A 790 43.17 8.94 -12.55
C ARG A 790 42.63 7.52 -12.77
N PRO A 791 41.41 7.35 -13.28
CA PRO A 791 40.94 6.02 -13.62
C PRO A 791 41.75 5.55 -14.82
N ASN A 792 42.83 4.82 -14.56
CA ASN A 792 43.37 3.91 -15.57
C ASN A 792 42.30 2.83 -15.73
N LEU A 793 41.49 3.00 -16.77
CA LEU A 793 40.57 2.00 -17.28
C LEU A 793 41.40 0.78 -17.69
N VAL A 794 41.65 -0.11 -16.74
CA VAL A 794 42.06 -1.48 -17.06
C VAL A 794 40.81 -2.15 -17.60
N LEU A 795 40.75 -2.30 -18.92
CA LEU A 795 39.82 -3.19 -19.60
C LEU A 795 40.03 -4.60 -19.04
N LEU A 796 39.18 -5.01 -18.09
CA LEU A 796 39.07 -6.40 -17.69
C LEU A 796 38.47 -7.20 -18.85
N PRO A 797 39.00 -8.39 -19.17
CA PRO A 797 38.43 -9.23 -20.22
C PRO A 797 36.98 -9.59 -19.88
N THR A 798 36.09 -9.43 -20.84
CA THR A 798 34.71 -9.92 -20.78
C THR A 798 34.69 -11.45 -20.84
N GLY A 799 35.09 -12.10 -19.75
CA GLY A 799 34.82 -13.51 -19.51
C GLY A 799 33.45 -13.64 -18.86
N LYS A 800 32.49 -14.27 -19.55
CA LYS A 800 31.24 -14.70 -18.92
C LYS A 800 31.59 -15.63 -17.74
N PRO A 801 31.11 -15.38 -16.51
CA PRO A 801 31.27 -16.35 -15.44
C PRO A 801 30.50 -17.62 -15.83
N LYS A 802 31.20 -18.76 -15.86
CA LYS A 802 30.54 -20.07 -15.83
C LYS A 802 29.90 -20.21 -14.47
N GLU A 803 28.57 -20.25 -14.43
CA GLU A 803 27.82 -20.67 -13.25
C GLU A 803 28.13 -22.15 -12.99
N THR A 804 29.06 -22.41 -12.06
CA THR A 804 29.19 -23.73 -11.42
C THR A 804 28.19 -23.78 -10.27
N TYR A 805 27.09 -24.49 -10.50
CA TYR A 805 26.15 -24.88 -9.47
C TYR A 805 26.83 -25.89 -8.54
N VAL A 806 27.09 -25.50 -7.30
CA VAL A 806 27.54 -26.39 -6.23
C VAL A 806 26.33 -26.67 -5.35
N PRO A 807 25.75 -27.88 -5.35
CA PRO A 807 24.69 -28.21 -4.42
C PRO A 807 25.27 -28.29 -3.01
N ALA A 808 24.80 -27.42 -2.13
CA ALA A 808 25.11 -27.48 -0.71
C ALA A 808 24.31 -28.62 -0.07
N HIS A 809 24.90 -29.82 0.02
CA HIS A 809 24.41 -30.85 0.93
C HIS A 809 24.77 -30.47 2.37
N ARG A 810 23.81 -29.91 3.12
CA ARG A 810 23.85 -29.93 4.58
C ARG A 810 23.55 -31.35 5.05
N ARG A 811 24.55 -32.07 5.56
CA ARG A 811 24.35 -33.24 6.42
C ARG A 811 24.12 -32.72 7.84
N GLY A 812 22.91 -32.85 8.36
CA GLY A 812 22.64 -32.77 9.80
C GLY A 812 23.11 -34.05 10.50
N PRO A 813 23.28 -34.02 11.85
CA PRO A 813 23.73 -35.16 12.61
C PRO A 813 22.63 -36.23 12.67
N TYR A 814 22.96 -37.46 12.31
CA TYR A 814 22.12 -38.63 12.53
C TYR A 814 22.03 -38.87 14.05
N LEU A 815 20.84 -38.69 14.61
CA LEU A 815 20.42 -39.37 15.84
C LEU A 815 19.84 -40.73 15.42
N SER A 816 20.32 -41.79 16.07
CA SER A 816 19.90 -43.17 15.84
C SER A 816 18.49 -43.39 16.37
N ASP A 817 17.53 -43.49 15.44
CA ASP A 817 16.14 -43.86 15.72
C ASP A 817 16.07 -45.40 15.81
N GLU A 818 16.20 -45.94 17.03
CA GLU A 818 15.87 -47.35 17.31
C GLU A 818 14.35 -47.49 17.35
N ARG A 819 13.71 -47.58 16.18
CA ARG A 819 12.33 -48.08 16.07
C ARG A 819 12.37 -49.57 15.77
N GLU A 820 11.61 -50.35 16.54
CA GLU A 820 11.38 -51.76 16.31
C GLU A 820 10.98 -52.01 14.84
N GLU A 821 11.61 -52.99 14.18
CA GLU A 821 11.34 -53.36 12.79
C GLU A 821 9.88 -53.85 12.65
N GLU A 822 8.96 -52.93 12.36
CA GLU A 822 7.59 -53.29 11.96
C GLU A 822 7.62 -54.15 10.68
N GLU A 823 6.79 -55.20 10.65
CA GLU A 823 6.69 -56.11 9.51
C GLU A 823 6.43 -55.37 8.18
N PRO A 824 7.03 -55.82 7.06
CA PRO A 824 6.87 -55.18 5.76
C PRO A 824 5.43 -55.29 5.25
N PHE A 825 4.87 -54.22 4.65
CA PHE A 825 3.55 -54.26 4.02
C PHE A 825 3.56 -55.16 2.78
N PRO A 826 2.90 -56.33 2.79
CA PRO A 826 2.89 -57.21 1.61
C PRO A 826 2.15 -56.57 0.43
N VAL A 827 2.51 -56.99 -0.78
CA VAL A 827 1.76 -56.65 -2.01
C VAL A 827 0.29 -57.05 -1.83
N GLY A 828 -0.63 -56.13 -2.14
CA GLY A 828 -2.07 -56.25 -1.88
C GLY A 828 -2.54 -55.57 -0.59
N SER A 829 -1.62 -55.06 0.25
CA SER A 829 -2.01 -54.33 1.46
C SER A 829 -2.61 -52.97 1.12
N THR A 830 -3.72 -52.62 1.76
CA THR A 830 -4.24 -51.26 1.78
C THR A 830 -3.46 -50.42 2.80
N VAL A 831 -2.93 -49.29 2.34
CA VAL A 831 -2.09 -48.39 3.13
C VAL A 831 -2.50 -46.94 2.88
N TYR A 832 -2.17 -46.07 3.83
CA TYR A 832 -2.13 -44.62 3.60
C TYR A 832 -0.72 -44.22 3.20
N VAL A 833 -0.61 -43.32 2.22
CA VAL A 833 0.67 -42.72 1.83
C VAL A 833 0.65 -41.22 2.06
N GLU A 834 1.66 -40.74 2.77
CA GLU A 834 1.89 -39.31 2.96
C GLU A 834 2.36 -38.73 1.62
N GLY A 835 1.62 -37.77 1.09
CA GLY A 835 1.98 -37.17 -0.17
C GLY A 835 1.08 -36.04 -0.63
N TYR A 836 1.60 -35.33 -1.62
CA TYR A 836 0.85 -34.31 -2.34
C TYR A 836 -0.22 -34.96 -3.21
N ALA A 837 -1.42 -35.16 -2.68
CA ALA A 837 -2.58 -35.64 -3.41
C ALA A 837 -3.52 -34.45 -3.63
N ARG A 838 -3.84 -34.14 -4.89
CA ARG A 838 -4.73 -33.03 -5.28
C ARG A 838 -4.30 -31.63 -4.79
N GLY A 839 -3.00 -31.41 -4.60
CA GLY A 839 -2.47 -30.07 -4.31
C GLY A 839 -2.35 -29.71 -2.84
N GLN A 840 -2.63 -30.63 -1.92
CA GLN A 840 -2.39 -30.46 -0.48
C GLN A 840 -1.48 -31.59 0.04
N GLU A 841 -0.66 -31.29 1.04
CA GLU A 841 -0.02 -32.34 1.84
C GLU A 841 -1.12 -33.10 2.58
N GLY A 842 -1.25 -34.39 2.28
CA GLY A 842 -2.30 -35.21 2.87
C GLY A 842 -2.01 -36.69 2.73
N TRP A 843 -2.98 -37.49 3.17
CA TRP A 843 -2.91 -38.94 3.11
C TRP A 843 -3.78 -39.43 1.96
N ASP A 844 -3.20 -40.14 0.99
CA ASP A 844 -3.97 -40.83 -0.04
C ASP A 844 -4.03 -42.32 0.27
N ARG A 845 -5.19 -42.93 0.05
CA ARG A 845 -5.39 -44.36 0.25
C ARG A 845 -4.93 -45.09 -1.00
N GLY A 846 -4.13 -46.13 -0.83
CA GLY A 846 -3.66 -46.94 -1.94
C GLY A 846 -3.39 -48.40 -1.60
N GLU A 847 -3.26 -49.21 -2.64
CA GLU A 847 -2.89 -50.61 -2.53
C GLU A 847 -1.43 -50.80 -2.94
N VAL A 848 -0.67 -51.56 -2.15
CA VAL A 848 0.73 -51.90 -2.48
C VAL A 848 0.76 -52.82 -3.70
N MET A 849 1.20 -52.31 -4.84
CA MET A 849 1.26 -53.05 -6.10
C MET A 849 2.57 -53.83 -6.27
N SER A 850 3.68 -53.26 -5.82
CA SER A 850 4.98 -53.95 -5.83
C SER A 850 5.96 -53.30 -4.85
N ILE A 851 6.95 -54.06 -4.42
CA ILE A 851 8.07 -53.60 -3.59
C ILE A 851 9.34 -53.74 -4.41
N SER A 852 10.09 -52.65 -4.56
CA SER A 852 11.35 -52.63 -5.29
C SER A 852 12.45 -53.36 -4.51
N LYS A 853 13.55 -53.69 -5.19
CA LYS A 853 14.74 -54.30 -4.54
C LYS A 853 15.36 -53.41 -3.45
N ASN A 854 15.09 -52.11 -3.48
CA ASN A 854 15.61 -51.14 -2.51
C ASN A 854 14.66 -50.93 -1.32
N GLY A 855 13.52 -51.64 -1.27
CA GLY A 855 12.51 -51.49 -0.21
C GLY A 855 11.46 -50.41 -0.48
N ASP A 856 11.57 -49.64 -1.57
CA ASP A 856 10.55 -48.65 -1.93
C ASP A 856 9.31 -49.31 -2.54
N PHE A 857 8.14 -48.71 -2.32
CA PHE A 857 6.85 -49.24 -2.71
C PHE A 857 6.32 -48.58 -3.98
N THR A 858 5.57 -49.34 -4.76
CA THR A 858 4.67 -48.84 -5.80
C THR A 858 3.25 -49.01 -5.31
N LEU A 859 2.48 -47.92 -5.30
CA LEU A 859 1.10 -47.88 -4.81
C LEU A 859 0.14 -47.56 -5.96
N ALA A 860 -0.99 -48.26 -6.02
CA ALA A 860 -2.16 -47.85 -6.81
C ALA A 860 -3.11 -47.09 -5.89
N LEU A 861 -3.22 -45.78 -6.09
CA LEU A 861 -4.05 -44.91 -5.27
C LEU A 861 -5.51 -44.98 -5.71
N GLU A 862 -6.45 -44.84 -4.79
CA GLU A 862 -7.89 -44.80 -5.09
C GLU A 862 -8.27 -43.59 -5.96
N SER A 863 -7.42 -42.55 -5.95
CA SER A 863 -7.49 -41.42 -6.88
C SER A 863 -7.26 -41.81 -8.36
N GLY A 864 -6.88 -43.06 -8.65
CA GLY A 864 -6.63 -43.59 -9.98
C GLY A 864 -5.19 -43.45 -10.47
N PHE A 865 -4.30 -42.89 -9.64
CA PHE A 865 -2.89 -42.69 -9.96
C PHE A 865 -2.02 -43.81 -9.39
N ASN A 866 -0.95 -44.16 -10.11
CA ASN A 866 0.08 -45.06 -9.60
C ASN A 866 1.32 -44.26 -9.18
N ARG A 867 1.75 -44.37 -7.93
CA ARG A 867 3.01 -43.76 -7.44
C ARG A 867 4.08 -44.82 -7.24
N ARG A 868 5.30 -44.56 -7.70
CA ARG A 868 6.45 -45.47 -7.62
C ARG A 868 7.55 -44.84 -6.78
N GLY A 869 8.34 -45.67 -6.10
CA GLY A 869 9.50 -45.20 -5.33
C GLY A 869 9.11 -44.50 -4.03
N ILE A 870 8.00 -44.90 -3.41
CA ILE A 870 7.58 -44.34 -2.12
C ILE A 870 8.36 -45.07 -1.00
N PRO A 871 9.12 -44.36 -0.16
CA PRO A 871 9.87 -44.98 0.92
C PRO A 871 8.92 -45.51 2.00
N ARG A 872 9.31 -46.58 2.71
CA ARG A 872 8.53 -47.20 3.81
C ARG A 872 8.06 -46.19 4.86
N THR A 873 8.87 -45.16 5.12
CA THR A 873 8.60 -44.10 6.11
C THR A 873 7.44 -43.19 5.75
N LYS A 874 6.96 -43.24 4.51
CA LYS A 874 5.81 -42.47 4.01
C LYS A 874 4.54 -43.31 3.91
N ILE A 875 4.56 -44.57 4.37
CA ILE A 875 3.47 -45.54 4.20
C ILE A 875 3.04 -46.10 5.55
N HIS A 876 1.73 -46.09 5.80
CA HIS A 876 1.13 -46.44 7.08
C HIS A 876 -0.01 -47.44 6.89
N LYS A 877 -0.25 -48.28 7.90
CA LYS A 877 -1.34 -49.25 7.89
C LYS A 877 -2.69 -48.54 7.86
N TYR A 878 -3.58 -48.94 6.96
CA TYR A 878 -4.95 -48.43 6.94
C TYR A 878 -5.75 -49.02 8.11
N ASN A 879 -6.20 -48.17 9.04
CA ASN A 879 -7.21 -48.52 10.03
C ASN A 879 -8.52 -47.83 9.63
N PRO A 880 -9.61 -48.57 9.33
CA PRO A 880 -10.88 -47.97 8.96
C PRO A 880 -11.45 -47.15 10.12
N THR A 881 -11.82 -45.90 9.84
CA THR A 881 -12.47 -45.02 10.81
C THR A 881 -13.84 -45.57 11.20
N THR A 882 -14.12 -45.63 12.50
CA THR A 882 -15.42 -46.05 13.07
C THR A 882 -16.13 -44.90 13.79
N GLU A 883 -17.44 -45.03 13.96
CA GLU A 883 -18.21 -44.09 14.78
C GLU A 883 -17.71 -44.12 16.23
N GLY A 884 -17.48 -42.96 16.82
CA GLY A 884 -16.86 -42.79 18.13
C GLY A 884 -15.34 -42.61 18.11
N ASP A 885 -14.70 -42.74 16.94
CA ASP A 885 -13.27 -42.47 16.80
C ASP A 885 -12.97 -41.00 17.07
N ILE A 886 -11.90 -40.75 17.85
CA ILE A 886 -11.33 -39.42 18.01
C ILE A 886 -10.44 -39.15 16.80
N VAL A 887 -10.68 -38.05 16.11
CA VAL A 887 -9.91 -37.64 14.94
C VAL A 887 -9.39 -36.23 15.10
N GLU A 888 -8.29 -35.92 14.44
CA GLU A 888 -7.72 -34.57 14.42
C GLU A 888 -7.80 -34.01 13.00
N GLY A 889 -8.35 -32.78 12.87
CA GLY A 889 -8.52 -32.08 11.60
C GLY A 889 -7.76 -30.78 11.58
N CYS A 890 -6.85 -30.61 10.62
CA CYS A 890 -6.03 -29.41 10.48
C CYS A 890 -6.49 -28.61 9.25
N PHE A 891 -6.88 -27.34 9.45
CA PHE A 891 -7.61 -26.57 8.43
C PHE A 891 -6.75 -25.55 7.65
N GLU A 892 -5.47 -25.40 8.01
CA GLU A 892 -4.55 -24.49 7.31
C GLU A 892 -3.35 -25.23 6.68
N GLU A 893 -2.81 -24.64 5.60
CA GLU A 893 -1.58 -25.09 4.95
C GLU A 893 -0.41 -24.95 5.93
N GLY A 894 -0.06 -26.05 6.61
CA GLY A 894 1.03 -26.07 7.59
C GLY A 894 0.77 -26.89 8.86
N LEU A 895 -0.44 -27.46 9.03
CA LEU A 895 -0.80 -28.28 10.20
C LEU A 895 -0.67 -27.53 11.55
N GLU A 896 -0.68 -26.20 11.56
CA GLU A 896 -0.48 -25.40 12.79
C GLU A 896 -1.77 -25.25 13.63
N ASP A 897 -2.94 -25.34 12.99
CA ASP A 897 -4.27 -25.27 13.64
C ASP A 897 -5.02 -26.59 13.44
N CYS A 898 -4.78 -27.53 14.36
CA CYS A 898 -5.42 -28.84 14.41
C CYS A 898 -6.43 -28.90 15.56
N TYR A 899 -7.63 -29.39 15.26
CA TYR A 899 -8.71 -29.53 16.24
C TYR A 899 -9.08 -30.99 16.39
N THR A 900 -9.20 -31.43 17.63
CA THR A 900 -9.72 -32.75 17.97
C THR A 900 -11.24 -32.76 17.77
N GLY A 901 -11.76 -33.82 17.17
CA GLY A 901 -13.18 -34.06 17.01
C GLY A 901 -13.54 -35.52 17.14
N VAL A 902 -14.82 -35.82 17.28
CA VAL A 902 -15.36 -37.17 17.39
C VAL A 902 -16.16 -37.50 16.15
N VAL A 903 -15.90 -38.65 15.54
CA VAL A 903 -16.67 -39.14 14.39
C VAL A 903 -18.06 -39.55 14.87
N THR A 904 -19.07 -38.75 14.53
CA THR A 904 -20.46 -38.94 14.93
C THR A 904 -21.22 -39.88 14.01
N SER A 905 -20.75 -40.09 12.78
CA SER A 905 -21.29 -41.11 11.86
C SER A 905 -20.33 -41.41 10.72
N VAL A 906 -20.38 -42.65 10.21
CA VAL A 906 -19.66 -43.09 9.00
C VAL A 906 -20.67 -43.50 7.93
N ALA A 907 -20.63 -42.86 6.77
CA ALA A 907 -21.52 -43.17 5.65
C ALA A 907 -21.04 -44.43 4.89
N PRO A 908 -21.91 -45.07 4.08
CA PRO A 908 -21.55 -46.29 3.33
C PRO A 908 -20.40 -46.13 2.33
N ASP A 909 -20.10 -44.90 1.90
CA ASP A 909 -18.98 -44.56 1.02
C ASP A 909 -17.67 -44.28 1.77
N GLY A 910 -17.67 -44.40 3.11
CA GLY A 910 -16.52 -44.14 3.97
C GLY A 910 -16.35 -42.67 4.37
N SER A 911 -17.23 -41.76 3.92
CA SER A 911 -17.23 -40.38 4.43
C SER A 911 -17.68 -40.33 5.90
N VAL A 912 -17.10 -39.42 6.68
CA VAL A 912 -17.33 -39.26 8.11
C VAL A 912 -17.99 -37.92 8.41
N SER A 913 -18.84 -37.88 9.44
CA SER A 913 -19.28 -36.63 10.04
C SER A 913 -18.57 -36.45 11.38
N ILE A 914 -18.03 -35.27 11.65
CA ILE A 914 -17.18 -35.00 12.82
C ILE A 914 -17.75 -33.83 13.60
N GLU A 915 -17.80 -33.97 14.92
CA GLU A 915 -18.09 -32.89 15.87
C GLU A 915 -16.80 -32.54 16.60
N PHE A 916 -16.30 -31.31 16.40
CA PHE A 916 -15.05 -30.82 16.99
C PHE A 916 -15.28 -30.27 18.39
N GLU A 917 -14.22 -30.28 19.21
CA GLU A 917 -14.28 -29.82 20.61
C GLU A 917 -14.67 -28.34 20.77
N ASP A 918 -14.48 -27.53 19.73
CA ASP A 918 -14.89 -26.12 19.68
C ASP A 918 -16.39 -25.93 19.35
N GLY A 919 -17.10 -27.02 19.07
CA GLY A 919 -18.52 -27.05 18.73
C GLY A 919 -18.82 -27.00 17.23
N ASP A 920 -17.80 -26.98 16.38
CA ASP A 920 -18.00 -27.05 14.93
C ASP A 920 -18.40 -28.47 14.49
N PHE A 921 -19.32 -28.54 13.52
CA PHE A 921 -19.82 -29.81 12.99
C PHE A 921 -19.60 -29.87 11.48
N ILE A 922 -18.89 -30.90 11.04
CA ILE A 922 -18.60 -31.14 9.64
C ILE A 922 -19.35 -32.39 9.18
N PRO A 923 -20.41 -32.26 8.35
CA PRO A 923 -21.13 -33.41 7.82
C PRO A 923 -20.45 -33.99 6.57
N ARG A 924 -20.37 -35.33 6.49
CA ARG A 924 -20.03 -36.08 5.25
C ARG A 924 -18.75 -35.62 4.54
N HIS A 925 -17.66 -35.55 5.28
CA HIS A 925 -16.35 -35.29 4.69
C HIS A 925 -15.59 -36.60 4.39
N PRO A 926 -14.70 -36.61 3.39
CA PRO A 926 -13.84 -37.77 3.14
C PRO A 926 -12.96 -38.08 4.36
N ASN A 927 -12.90 -39.36 4.78
CA ASN A 927 -12.17 -39.76 5.99
C ASN A 927 -10.65 -39.55 5.89
N PHE A 928 -10.07 -39.51 4.69
CA PHE A 928 -8.62 -39.36 4.50
C PHE A 928 -8.07 -37.98 4.89
N LEU A 929 -8.93 -37.00 5.15
CA LEU A 929 -8.54 -35.67 5.64
C LEU A 929 -8.30 -35.64 7.17
N TYR A 930 -8.63 -36.72 7.87
CA TYR A 930 -8.61 -36.80 9.33
C TYR A 930 -7.95 -38.10 9.78
N TYR A 931 -7.26 -38.09 10.93
CA TYR A 931 -6.53 -39.27 11.41
C TYR A 931 -6.87 -39.61 12.87
N THR A 932 -6.84 -40.90 13.22
CA THR A 932 -7.16 -41.46 14.54
C THR A 932 -5.92 -41.70 15.41
N PRO A 933 -5.73 -41.08 16.58
CA PRO A 933 -4.60 -41.36 17.48
C PRO A 933 -4.45 -42.88 17.78
N PRO A 934 -3.22 -43.44 17.93
CA PRO A 934 -1.99 -42.78 18.37
C PRO A 934 -1.02 -42.49 17.22
N PHE A 935 -1.46 -41.74 16.20
CA PHE A 935 -0.52 -41.07 15.31
C PHE A 935 -0.02 -39.81 16.03
N GLU A 936 1.02 -39.96 16.85
CA GLU A 936 1.75 -38.82 17.37
C GLU A 936 2.48 -38.18 16.18
N TYR A 937 1.87 -37.17 15.55
CA TYR A 937 2.59 -36.29 14.65
C TYR A 937 3.59 -35.53 15.51
N VAL A 938 4.83 -36.01 15.54
CA VAL A 938 5.95 -35.25 16.08
C VAL A 938 6.36 -34.30 14.97
N PRO A 939 6.03 -32.98 15.03
CA PRO A 939 6.53 -32.03 14.07
C PRO A 939 8.06 -32.13 14.03
N PRO A 940 8.70 -32.01 12.86
CA PRO A 940 10.16 -31.91 12.83
C PRO A 940 10.59 -30.75 13.74
N GLU A 941 11.36 -31.05 14.80
CA GLU A 941 11.89 -30.03 15.70
C GLU A 941 12.61 -28.95 14.88
N ARG A 942 12.11 -27.71 14.93
CA ARG A 942 12.58 -26.54 14.17
C ARG A 942 14.02 -26.14 14.52
#